data_AF-A0A973BBV6-F1
#
_entry.id   AF-A0A973BBV6-F1
#
_cell.length_a   1.000
_cell.length_b   1.000
_cell.length_c   1.000
_cell.angle_alpha   90.00
_cell.angle_beta   90.00
_cell.angle_gamma   90.00
#
_symmetry.space_group_name_H-M   'P 1'
#
loop_
_entity.id
_entity.type
_entity.pdbx_description
1 polymer ?
#
loop_
_entity_poly.entity_id
_entity_poly.type
_entity_poly.pdbx_seq_one_letter_code
_entity_poly.pdbx_strand_id
1 'polypeptide(L)'
;MKKLTILFCLTLLFISCQKDDDYISNQPDTSVIDDQFAQDNFGQQITANFFGRVVDINGNPIDNVQITLENSITTTDHNGIFILNDAIAYENFAFIKAQKEGYISGSRTLVPNANQNNTIQITLLQKNIIDSVTSGSTSEVLHSSGAKVSFGGEFIDSSGNPYNGQVDVSLHYIEPNQENTFSQMPGMLFGQREDGSASSMETYGMLAVNLFSPAGETLNIAENSPAEIKTPVSNTTPNAPQNIPLWYFDENTGYWKEQGIAEKFGTFYIATVTHFTWWNCDEPFDSVTLCFTLEGNSGNDNFTMSNSFFEIVRISTGQIIYSGYTNEVGQECGLIPTDEEIEIRVYDTFCTDQVVHTQTIGPFSSDSSITIQLPDLTSIVSTTNIIGTALNCNGEPVTNGYCIVQKDDVYEYVSISDGTINFTYTYCLPEDHNIVIIDSNTNQAADSITLTITNAITDLGTINTCGNTLGGIYSGDIILSNQEEIDIFGLYGYTEIDGCLEVKDPNNQFGTAFVSSLAPLVNLEKASCINISSSGLTSLNGLQGLISVDSFLISDSDLINIDAITTITEINEFSIVAPSLTSLAPISNFSTLTILGLRCNINDLSDIENLTNIEHFYMNTCNAVTSLDGIQNFNALNQIGLFYCDGLTNTNELVNSDLLNKISIFSCDALTSVSISSNVTSIDRFNLSTSDLVTSLNGFENVSSINRFEINNCDGLATLPNFSNLTTLGEVTIDGNDALTSLNGLNNLNTITGRLWVRGSAMTSLTDLSNLTSIGSLHLESTNCSSLTGLENISTLTGYLSLNNNPLITSLNPVANISPTTTTSLGIANMDGLTNLQGLEWVTSSNSINMSNNPNLISLDGLENVINCSSVNIGSNQWGSNIGNQNLTDLCALTNLFTNGIYSDVYIDNNAYNPTVQDFIDGNCSQ
;
A
#
# COMPACT_ATOMS: atom_id res chain seq x y z
N MET A 1 36.19 46.37 47.29
CA MET A 1 35.69 47.73 46.96
C MET A 1 35.59 47.79 45.43
N LYS A 2 34.38 47.68 44.85
CA LYS A 2 33.58 48.79 44.27
C LYS A 2 34.42 49.71 43.36
N LYS A 3 34.03 50.12 42.15
CA LYS A 3 32.94 49.84 41.18
C LYS A 3 33.09 50.98 40.15
N LEU A 4 32.51 50.79 38.97
CA LEU A 4 31.90 51.84 38.12
C LEU A 4 32.80 52.57 37.07
N THR A 5 32.57 52.15 35.82
CA THR A 5 32.14 52.95 34.64
C THR A 5 33.03 54.08 34.13
N ILE A 6 33.30 54.09 32.82
CA ILE A 6 33.16 55.28 31.95
C ILE A 6 33.16 54.87 30.47
N LEU A 7 32.14 55.42 29.81
CA LEU A 7 31.85 55.58 28.39
C LEU A 7 33.01 56.23 27.62
N PHE A 8 33.30 55.82 26.39
CA PHE A 8 34.19 56.59 25.51
C PHE A 8 33.65 56.68 24.07
N CYS A 9 33.18 57.87 23.72
CA CYS A 9 33.11 58.36 22.35
C CYS A 9 34.53 58.58 21.82
N LEU A 10 34.79 58.19 20.58
CA LEU A 10 35.98 58.66 19.85
C LEU A 10 35.62 58.85 18.37
N THR A 11 35.49 60.12 17.99
CA THR A 11 35.57 60.61 16.61
C THR A 11 36.96 61.21 16.37
N LEU A 12 37.46 61.05 15.12
CA LEU A 12 38.47 61.81 14.35
C LEU A 12 39.35 60.80 13.56
N LEU A 13 39.03 60.50 12.30
CA LEU A 13 39.39 61.22 11.04
C LEU A 13 40.85 60.98 10.61
N PHE A 14 41.04 60.49 9.37
CA PHE A 14 41.87 61.08 8.29
C PHE A 14 41.70 60.25 6.98
N ILE A 15 40.91 60.73 6.02
CA ILE A 15 41.27 61.29 4.68
C ILE A 15 41.81 60.29 3.64
N SER A 16 41.06 60.09 2.54
CA SER A 16 41.56 60.26 1.15
C SER A 16 40.42 60.35 0.11
N CYS A 17 40.56 61.35 -0.78
CA CYS A 17 39.94 61.74 -2.07
C CYS A 17 39.16 60.65 -2.87
N GLN A 18 38.21 60.93 -3.78
CA GLN A 18 37.79 62.13 -4.52
C GLN A 18 36.39 61.88 -5.15
N LYS A 19 35.68 62.95 -5.53
CA LYS A 19 34.35 63.00 -6.18
C LYS A 19 34.20 62.09 -7.41
N ASP A 20 32.98 61.55 -7.59
CA ASP A 20 32.24 61.60 -8.85
C ASP A 20 30.72 61.57 -8.55
N ASP A 21 29.95 62.10 -9.49
CA ASP A 21 28.66 62.79 -9.35
C ASP A 21 27.47 61.96 -8.83
N ASP A 22 26.55 62.67 -8.16
CA ASP A 22 25.19 62.21 -7.86
C ASP A 22 24.48 61.80 -9.16
N TYR A 23 24.35 60.49 -9.39
CA TYR A 23 23.23 59.97 -10.17
C TYR A 23 22.08 59.74 -9.20
N ILE A 24 21.20 60.74 -9.11
CA ILE A 24 19.83 60.53 -8.61
C ILE A 24 19.20 59.54 -9.59
N SER A 25 19.12 58.26 -9.23
CA SER A 25 18.16 57.37 -9.85
C SER A 25 16.78 57.84 -9.40
N ASN A 26 16.15 58.68 -10.22
CA ASN A 26 14.70 58.84 -10.21
C ASN A 26 14.09 57.53 -10.73
N GLN A 27 14.21 56.46 -9.96
CA GLN A 27 13.28 55.35 -10.01
C GLN A 27 12.26 55.68 -8.91
N PRO A 28 10.98 55.88 -9.23
CA PRO A 28 9.98 56.05 -8.19
C PRO A 28 10.05 54.83 -7.26
N ASP A 29 9.93 55.07 -5.96
CA ASP A 29 9.82 54.01 -4.96
C ASP A 29 8.66 53.09 -5.38
N THR A 30 8.94 51.81 -5.61
CA THR A 30 7.95 50.85 -6.13
C THR A 30 6.72 50.77 -5.23
N SER A 31 6.89 51.01 -3.93
CA SER A 31 5.78 51.10 -2.97
C SER A 31 4.81 52.26 -3.27
N VAL A 32 5.32 53.40 -3.74
CA VAL A 32 4.50 54.58 -4.07
C VAL A 32 3.71 54.37 -5.37
N ILE A 33 4.25 53.57 -6.29
CA ILE A 33 3.57 53.21 -7.55
C ILE A 33 2.43 52.22 -7.27
N ASP A 34 2.67 51.22 -6.43
CA ASP A 34 1.67 50.21 -6.08
C ASP A 34 0.50 50.83 -5.28
N ASP A 35 0.79 51.71 -4.32
CA ASP A 35 -0.24 52.44 -3.56
C ASP A 35 -1.13 53.30 -4.48
N GLN A 36 -0.52 53.99 -5.45
CA GLN A 36 -1.25 54.81 -6.43
C GLN A 36 -2.11 53.95 -7.36
N PHE A 37 -1.58 52.83 -7.84
CA PHE A 37 -2.31 51.90 -8.68
C PHE A 37 -3.52 51.31 -7.95
N ALA A 38 -3.34 50.89 -6.69
CA ALA A 38 -4.45 50.41 -5.86
C ALA A 38 -5.51 51.50 -5.66
N GLN A 39 -5.09 52.74 -5.37
CA GLN A 39 -5.99 53.87 -5.19
C GLN A 39 -6.82 54.18 -6.43
N ASP A 40 -6.23 54.07 -7.62
CA ASP A 40 -6.87 54.42 -8.88
C ASP A 40 -7.84 53.33 -9.37
N ASN A 41 -7.66 52.07 -8.95
CA ASN A 41 -8.37 50.94 -9.54
C ASN A 41 -9.27 50.16 -8.57
N PHE A 42 -8.94 50.10 -7.27
CA PHE A 42 -9.60 49.15 -6.35
C PHE A 42 -10.82 49.73 -5.61
N GLY A 43 -10.96 51.05 -5.57
CA GLY A 43 -12.08 51.71 -4.89
C GLY A 43 -11.89 51.83 -3.37
N GLN A 44 -12.97 52.06 -2.63
CA GLN A 44 -12.92 52.19 -1.17
C GLN A 44 -12.82 50.83 -0.47
N GLN A 45 -12.45 50.83 0.81
CA GLN A 45 -12.53 49.62 1.63
C GLN A 45 -13.98 49.31 2.00
N ILE A 46 -14.35 48.04 1.87
CA ILE A 46 -15.63 47.47 2.25
C ILE A 46 -15.43 46.29 3.20
N THR A 47 -16.52 45.90 3.85
CA THR A 47 -16.62 44.68 4.64
C THR A 47 -17.46 43.68 3.86
N ALA A 48 -16.95 42.46 3.69
CA ALA A 48 -17.62 41.39 2.96
C ALA A 48 -17.29 40.03 3.59
N ASN A 49 -18.16 39.05 3.32
CA ASN A 49 -17.96 37.67 3.76
C ASN A 49 -17.36 36.84 2.62
N PHE A 50 -16.43 35.94 2.95
CA PHE A 50 -15.82 35.02 2.00
C PHE A 50 -15.97 33.59 2.50
N PHE A 51 -16.44 32.73 1.61
CA PHE A 51 -16.60 31.31 1.82
C PHE A 51 -15.83 30.60 0.71
N GLY A 52 -14.89 29.72 1.04
CA GLY A 52 -14.16 29.08 -0.03
C GLY A 52 -13.63 27.71 0.29
N ARG A 53 -13.21 27.02 -0.77
CA ARG A 53 -12.69 25.66 -0.73
C ARG A 53 -11.30 25.62 -1.35
N VAL A 54 -10.37 24.93 -0.69
CA VAL A 54 -9.04 24.67 -1.21
C VAL A 54 -8.92 23.20 -1.60
N VAL A 55 -8.46 22.96 -2.82
CA VAL A 55 -8.33 21.62 -3.40
C VAL A 55 -6.97 21.41 -4.07
N ASP A 56 -6.61 20.15 -4.34
CA ASP A 56 -5.53 19.79 -5.23
C ASP A 56 -5.97 19.80 -6.71
N ILE A 57 -5.05 19.48 -7.63
CA ILE A 57 -5.34 19.43 -9.07
C ILE A 57 -6.38 18.39 -9.48
N ASN A 58 -6.69 17.42 -8.61
CA ASN A 58 -7.68 16.38 -8.83
C ASN A 58 -9.04 16.72 -8.19
N GLY A 59 -9.16 17.87 -7.52
CA GLY A 59 -10.37 18.30 -6.82
C GLY A 59 -10.51 17.76 -5.39
N ASN A 60 -9.48 17.08 -4.87
CA ASN A 60 -9.48 16.59 -3.49
C ASN A 60 -9.28 17.75 -2.51
N PRO A 61 -9.99 17.79 -1.38
CA PRO A 61 -9.85 18.87 -0.41
C PRO A 61 -8.46 18.86 0.25
N ILE A 62 -7.95 20.05 0.57
CA ILE A 62 -6.69 20.20 1.31
C ILE A 62 -6.97 20.87 2.66
N ASP A 63 -6.70 20.14 3.74
CA ASP A 63 -6.88 20.59 5.12
C ASP A 63 -5.77 21.52 5.61
N ASN A 64 -6.00 22.27 6.69
CA ASN A 64 -4.98 23.06 7.38
C ASN A 64 -4.19 24.04 6.48
N VAL A 65 -4.80 24.50 5.38
CA VAL A 65 -4.23 25.53 4.51
C VAL A 65 -4.45 26.88 5.17
N GLN A 66 -3.39 27.66 5.38
CA GLN A 66 -3.51 29.02 5.88
C GLN A 66 -4.10 29.93 4.79
N ILE A 67 -5.21 30.57 5.11
CA ILE A 67 -5.89 31.54 4.26
C ILE A 67 -5.68 32.93 4.82
N THR A 68 -5.24 33.86 3.97
CA THR A 68 -5.01 35.26 4.34
C THR A 68 -5.73 36.20 3.37
N LEU A 69 -6.49 37.15 3.90
CA LEU A 69 -7.06 38.30 3.19
C LEU A 69 -6.83 39.56 4.03
N GLU A 70 -5.98 40.46 3.57
CA GLU A 70 -5.51 41.63 4.32
C GLU A 70 -4.98 41.21 5.71
N ASN A 71 -5.65 41.62 6.79
CA ASN A 71 -5.31 41.27 8.16
C ASN A 71 -6.06 40.05 8.71
N SER A 72 -6.97 39.47 7.92
CA SER A 72 -7.78 38.31 8.32
C SER A 72 -7.05 37.03 7.98
N ILE A 73 -6.92 36.13 8.96
CA ILE A 73 -6.26 34.83 8.80
C ILE A 73 -7.19 33.75 9.32
N THR A 74 -7.36 32.69 8.55
CA THR A 74 -8.05 31.47 8.96
C THR A 74 -7.33 30.24 8.39
N THR A 75 -7.81 29.04 8.68
CA THR A 75 -7.30 27.80 8.10
C THR A 75 -8.44 26.98 7.50
N THR A 76 -8.16 26.20 6.48
CA THR A 76 -9.14 25.26 5.95
C THR A 76 -9.39 24.11 6.92
N ASP A 77 -10.64 23.64 6.97
CA ASP A 77 -11.00 22.38 7.62
C ASP A 77 -10.69 21.16 6.73
N HIS A 78 -11.09 19.96 7.16
CA HIS A 78 -10.82 18.72 6.44
C HIS A 78 -11.52 18.60 5.07
N ASN A 79 -12.57 19.38 4.82
CA ASN A 79 -13.24 19.47 3.52
C ASN A 79 -12.60 20.54 2.62
N GLY A 80 -11.48 21.12 3.07
CA GLY A 80 -10.81 22.22 2.41
C GLY A 80 -11.54 23.54 2.59
N ILE A 81 -12.54 23.64 3.46
CA ILE A 81 -13.41 24.81 3.59
C ILE A 81 -12.79 25.85 4.51
N PHE A 82 -12.80 27.11 4.10
CA PHE A 82 -12.51 28.26 4.94
C PHE A 82 -13.68 29.24 4.95
N ILE A 83 -13.86 29.92 6.09
CA ILE A 83 -14.87 30.97 6.28
C ILE A 83 -14.18 32.20 6.85
N LEU A 84 -14.39 33.35 6.20
CA LEU A 84 -13.95 34.67 6.65
C LEU A 84 -15.17 35.58 6.69
N ASN A 85 -15.73 35.78 7.89
CA ASN A 85 -16.83 36.71 8.10
C ASN A 85 -16.30 38.12 8.38
N ASP A 86 -17.02 39.13 7.89
CA ASP A 86 -16.73 40.55 8.09
C ASP A 86 -15.29 40.95 7.72
N ALA A 87 -14.73 40.36 6.67
CA ALA A 87 -13.36 40.61 6.25
C ALA A 87 -13.26 41.91 5.43
N ILE A 88 -12.13 42.62 5.57
CA ILE A 88 -11.88 43.88 4.87
C ILE A 88 -11.29 43.58 3.50
N ALA A 89 -11.90 44.13 2.45
CA ALA A 89 -11.41 44.12 1.07
C ALA A 89 -11.69 45.48 0.41
N TYR A 90 -11.29 45.68 -0.85
CA TYR A 90 -11.66 46.86 -1.63
C TYR A 90 -12.88 46.59 -2.51
N GLU A 91 -13.65 47.64 -2.84
CA GLU A 91 -14.88 47.58 -3.67
C GLU A 91 -14.70 46.76 -4.94
N ASN A 92 -13.54 46.88 -5.60
CA ASN A 92 -13.25 46.24 -6.88
C ASN A 92 -12.12 45.21 -6.79
N PHE A 93 -11.63 44.88 -5.58
CA PHE A 93 -10.46 44.01 -5.42
C PHE A 93 -10.39 43.35 -4.04
N ALA A 94 -10.47 42.03 -4.02
CA ALA A 94 -10.18 41.18 -2.87
C ALA A 94 -9.07 40.19 -3.23
N PHE A 95 -7.99 40.15 -2.46
CA PHE A 95 -6.86 39.25 -2.69
C PHE A 95 -6.73 38.22 -1.57
N ILE A 96 -7.01 36.96 -1.89
CA ILE A 96 -6.99 35.83 -0.97
C ILE A 96 -5.75 34.98 -1.28
N LYS A 97 -4.91 34.74 -0.26
CA LYS A 97 -3.74 33.86 -0.34
C LYS A 97 -4.02 32.54 0.38
N ALA A 98 -3.53 31.44 -0.18
CA ALA A 98 -3.57 30.11 0.37
C ALA A 98 -2.16 29.52 0.47
N GLN A 99 -1.74 29.14 1.68
CA GLN A 99 -0.39 28.66 1.96
C GLN A 99 -0.42 27.37 2.78
N LYS A 100 0.26 26.34 2.27
CA LYS A 100 0.51 25.08 2.99
C LYS A 100 1.91 24.57 2.64
N GLU A 101 2.59 23.99 3.62
CA GLU A 101 3.86 23.31 3.37
C GLU A 101 3.66 22.16 2.36
N GLY A 102 4.64 21.93 1.49
CA GLY A 102 4.50 20.98 0.39
C GLY A 102 3.74 21.48 -0.85
N TYR A 103 3.14 22.68 -0.82
CA TYR A 103 2.44 23.27 -1.97
C TYR A 103 3.02 24.64 -2.38
N ILE A 104 2.98 24.95 -3.67
CA ILE A 104 3.22 26.31 -4.19
C ILE A 104 2.11 27.21 -3.62
N SER A 105 2.46 28.42 -3.19
CA SER A 105 1.47 29.40 -2.71
C SER A 105 0.39 29.60 -3.77
N GLY A 106 -0.86 29.35 -3.41
CA GLY A 106 -2.03 29.62 -4.25
C GLY A 106 -2.64 30.96 -3.91
N SER A 107 -3.39 31.53 -4.83
CA SER A 107 -4.17 32.74 -4.55
C SER A 107 -5.33 32.94 -5.52
N ARG A 108 -6.29 33.77 -5.10
CA ARG A 108 -7.37 34.26 -5.94
C ARG A 108 -7.61 35.74 -5.73
N THR A 109 -8.00 36.39 -6.82
CA THR A 109 -8.43 37.78 -6.83
C THR A 109 -9.82 37.85 -7.45
N LEU A 110 -10.72 38.62 -6.85
CA LEU A 110 -12.07 38.85 -7.38
C LEU A 110 -12.58 40.24 -6.99
N VAL A 111 -13.70 40.64 -7.60
CA VAL A 111 -14.50 41.81 -7.19
C VAL A 111 -15.49 41.35 -6.10
N PRO A 112 -15.33 41.79 -4.84
CA PRO A 112 -16.18 41.31 -3.75
C PRO A 112 -17.56 42.00 -3.74
N ASN A 113 -18.59 41.23 -3.41
CA ASN A 113 -19.92 41.74 -3.12
C ASN A 113 -20.12 41.87 -1.61
N ALA A 114 -20.37 43.07 -1.12
CA ALA A 114 -20.57 43.34 0.31
C ALA A 114 -21.93 42.85 0.87
N ASN A 115 -22.89 42.51 0.00
CA ASN A 115 -24.24 42.13 0.41
C ASN A 115 -24.50 40.62 0.37
N GLN A 116 -23.51 39.82 -0.07
CA GLN A 116 -23.61 38.38 -0.26
C GLN A 116 -22.32 37.68 0.17
N ASN A 117 -22.36 36.36 0.29
CA ASN A 117 -21.14 35.58 0.49
C ASN A 117 -20.38 35.43 -0.82
N ASN A 118 -19.08 35.68 -0.77
CA ASN A 118 -18.19 35.56 -1.91
C ASN A 118 -17.62 34.15 -1.94
N THR A 119 -18.13 33.30 -2.84
CA THR A 119 -17.73 31.90 -2.98
C THR A 119 -16.44 31.78 -3.79
N ILE A 120 -15.44 31.07 -3.28
CA ILE A 120 -14.11 30.96 -3.90
C ILE A 120 -13.64 29.52 -3.91
N GLN A 121 -13.06 29.06 -5.03
CA GLN A 121 -12.24 27.85 -5.05
C GLN A 121 -10.79 28.19 -5.37
N ILE A 122 -9.85 27.67 -4.56
CA ILE A 122 -8.40 27.80 -4.78
C ILE A 122 -7.83 26.40 -5.02
N THR A 123 -7.15 26.20 -6.15
CA THR A 123 -6.43 24.94 -6.41
C THR A 123 -4.96 25.15 -6.04
N LEU A 124 -4.45 24.37 -5.09
CA LEU A 124 -3.02 24.36 -4.76
C LEU A 124 -2.27 23.36 -5.63
N LEU A 125 -1.10 23.80 -6.09
CA LEU A 125 -0.19 22.97 -6.87
C LEU A 125 0.87 22.40 -5.94
N GLN A 126 1.02 21.07 -5.94
CA GLN A 126 2.05 20.42 -5.12
C GLN A 126 3.45 20.85 -5.58
N LYS A 127 4.36 21.03 -4.62
CA LYS A 127 5.79 21.28 -4.89
C LYS A 127 6.41 20.01 -5.45
N ASN A 128 6.30 19.82 -6.77
CA ASN A 128 6.90 18.69 -7.46
C ASN A 128 8.31 19.06 -7.92
N ILE A 129 9.34 18.50 -7.29
CA ILE A 129 10.72 18.68 -7.73
C ILE A 129 10.96 17.82 -8.96
N ILE A 130 11.10 18.47 -10.12
CA ILE A 130 11.28 17.77 -11.39
C ILE A 130 12.75 17.60 -11.77
N ASP A 131 13.64 18.40 -11.18
CA ASP A 131 15.10 18.32 -11.36
C ASP A 131 15.83 19.10 -10.26
N SER A 132 17.13 18.88 -10.14
CA SER A 132 18.01 19.60 -9.22
C SER A 132 19.25 20.10 -9.94
N VAL A 133 19.56 21.39 -9.78
CA VAL A 133 20.72 22.04 -10.40
C VAL A 133 21.75 22.47 -9.35
N THR A 134 22.96 22.82 -9.78
CA THR A 134 24.05 23.24 -8.87
C THR A 134 24.45 24.68 -9.14
N SER A 135 24.52 25.48 -8.08
CA SER A 135 25.02 26.87 -8.13
C SER A 135 26.46 26.93 -8.69
N GLY A 136 26.77 28.01 -9.43
CA GLY A 136 28.04 28.27 -10.09
C GLY A 136 28.18 27.67 -11.50
N SER A 137 27.13 27.09 -12.07
CA SER A 137 27.15 26.52 -13.42
C SER A 137 25.82 26.70 -14.17
N THR A 138 25.90 26.90 -15.49
CA THR A 138 24.72 26.94 -16.36
C THR A 138 24.04 25.58 -16.42
N SER A 139 22.71 25.54 -16.37
CA SER A 139 21.93 24.30 -16.35
C SER A 139 20.60 24.48 -17.09
N GLU A 140 19.97 23.38 -17.48
CA GLU A 140 18.64 23.39 -18.10
C GLU A 140 17.73 22.39 -17.40
N VAL A 141 16.48 22.76 -17.20
CA VAL A 141 15.43 21.91 -16.63
C VAL A 141 14.28 21.84 -17.62
N LEU A 142 13.87 20.62 -17.98
CA LEU A 142 12.84 20.35 -19.00
C LEU A 142 11.62 19.69 -18.36
N HIS A 143 10.45 20.31 -18.52
CA HIS A 143 9.15 19.76 -18.14
C HIS A 143 8.57 18.86 -19.23
N SER A 144 7.71 17.91 -18.85
CA SER A 144 7.06 16.95 -19.75
C SER A 144 6.19 17.61 -20.84
N SER A 145 5.62 18.79 -20.57
CA SER A 145 4.88 19.61 -21.54
C SER A 145 5.76 20.22 -22.64
N GLY A 146 7.09 20.12 -22.51
CA GLY A 146 8.06 20.81 -23.35
C GLY A 146 8.43 22.21 -22.88
N ALA A 147 7.83 22.70 -21.78
CA ALA A 147 8.31 23.91 -21.10
C ALA A 147 9.73 23.70 -20.57
N LYS A 148 10.57 24.74 -20.61
CA LYS A 148 11.99 24.64 -20.22
C LYS A 148 12.46 25.92 -19.52
N VAL A 149 13.36 25.76 -18.56
CA VAL A 149 14.11 26.86 -17.96
C VAL A 149 15.60 26.61 -18.13
N SER A 150 16.35 27.60 -18.62
CA SER A 150 17.81 27.57 -18.74
C SER A 150 18.42 28.61 -17.80
N PHE A 151 19.14 28.15 -16.76
CA PHE A 151 19.70 28.98 -15.70
C PHE A 151 21.12 29.47 -16.02
N GLY A 152 21.42 30.72 -15.65
CA GLY A 152 22.76 31.30 -15.70
C GLY A 152 23.72 30.79 -14.62
N GLY A 153 23.18 30.26 -13.51
CA GLY A 153 23.93 29.53 -12.48
C GLY A 153 24.15 30.26 -11.15
N GLU A 154 23.71 31.51 -10.99
CA GLU A 154 23.81 32.24 -9.71
C GLU A 154 22.43 32.33 -9.04
N PHE A 155 22.35 31.94 -7.77
CA PHE A 155 21.12 31.88 -6.99
C PHE A 155 21.24 32.70 -5.70
N ILE A 156 20.11 33.11 -5.15
CA ILE A 156 20.01 33.88 -3.89
C ILE A 156 18.99 33.25 -2.93
N ASP A 157 19.20 33.43 -1.64
CA ASP A 157 18.22 33.10 -0.61
C ASP A 157 17.11 34.18 -0.50
N SER A 158 16.11 33.92 0.33
CA SER A 158 15.00 34.86 0.60
C SER A 158 15.42 36.21 1.21
N SER A 159 16.65 36.32 1.73
CA SER A 159 17.24 37.57 2.24
C SER A 159 18.10 38.29 1.19
N GLY A 160 18.20 37.75 -0.03
CA GLY A 160 19.00 38.28 -1.13
C GLY A 160 20.49 37.96 -1.05
N ASN A 161 20.92 37.07 -0.15
CA ASN A 161 22.33 36.67 -0.08
C ASN A 161 22.65 35.61 -1.15
N PRO A 162 23.87 35.58 -1.71
CA PRO A 162 24.29 34.54 -2.64
C PRO A 162 24.17 33.14 -2.04
N TYR A 163 23.45 32.25 -2.74
CA TYR A 163 23.27 30.85 -2.37
C TYR A 163 24.26 29.95 -3.11
N ASN A 164 25.00 29.14 -2.34
CA ASN A 164 25.98 28.19 -2.86
C ASN A 164 25.59 26.78 -2.42
N GLY A 165 25.00 26.02 -3.34
CA GLY A 165 24.52 24.67 -3.05
C GLY A 165 23.72 24.06 -4.19
N GLN A 166 23.09 22.94 -3.89
CA GLN A 166 22.08 22.32 -4.75
C GLN A 166 20.79 23.15 -4.71
N VAL A 167 20.14 23.30 -5.85
CA VAL A 167 18.87 24.01 -6.00
C VAL A 167 17.88 23.03 -6.61
N ASP A 168 16.86 22.68 -5.83
CA ASP A 168 15.76 21.84 -6.28
C ASP A 168 14.74 22.71 -7.03
N VAL A 169 14.33 22.26 -8.21
CA VAL A 169 13.53 23.03 -9.16
C VAL A 169 12.14 22.39 -9.29
N SER A 170 11.13 23.16 -8.90
CA SER A 170 9.73 22.90 -9.21
C SER A 170 9.32 23.74 -10.41
N LEU A 171 8.72 23.11 -11.42
CA LEU A 171 8.30 23.76 -12.66
C LEU A 171 6.90 23.28 -13.04
N HIS A 172 5.95 24.21 -13.13
CA HIS A 172 4.57 23.91 -13.51
C HIS A 172 4.16 24.77 -14.70
N TYR A 173 3.53 24.14 -15.69
CA TYR A 173 2.99 24.84 -16.88
C TYR A 173 1.47 24.74 -16.87
N ILE A 174 0.79 25.89 -16.94
CA ILE A 174 -0.66 25.95 -17.14
C ILE A 174 -0.92 26.23 -18.62
N GLU A 175 -1.56 25.28 -19.27
CA GLU A 175 -1.99 25.41 -20.65
C GLU A 175 -3.21 26.35 -20.73
N PRO A 176 -3.26 27.28 -21.69
CA PRO A 176 -4.43 28.13 -21.93
C PRO A 176 -5.63 27.33 -22.47
N ASN A 177 -6.82 27.91 -22.40
CA ASN A 177 -8.08 27.34 -22.90
C ASN A 177 -8.38 25.92 -22.38
N GLN A 178 -7.95 25.61 -21.17
CA GLN A 178 -8.36 24.40 -20.45
C GLN A 178 -9.40 24.77 -19.38
N GLU A 179 -10.26 23.82 -19.05
CA GLU A 179 -11.25 23.96 -17.99
C GLU A 179 -10.63 24.45 -16.68
N ASN A 180 -9.45 23.92 -16.34
CA ASN A 180 -8.76 24.19 -15.08
C ASN A 180 -7.79 25.38 -15.12
N THR A 181 -7.59 26.07 -16.26
CA THR A 181 -6.63 27.19 -16.40
C THR A 181 -6.86 28.26 -15.32
N PHE A 182 -8.10 28.72 -15.20
CA PHE A 182 -8.50 29.78 -14.27
C PHE A 182 -8.55 29.30 -12.81
N SER A 183 -8.76 27.99 -12.61
CA SER A 183 -8.71 27.38 -11.28
C SER A 183 -7.27 27.16 -10.77
N GLN A 184 -6.26 27.16 -11.64
CA GLN A 184 -4.87 26.94 -11.20
C GLN A 184 -4.03 28.21 -11.17
N MET A 185 -4.38 29.22 -11.98
CA MET A 185 -3.62 30.47 -12.04
C MET A 185 -3.72 31.27 -10.74
N PRO A 186 -2.68 32.04 -10.36
CA PRO A 186 -2.77 32.95 -9.24
C PRO A 186 -3.59 34.20 -9.61
N GLY A 187 -4.30 34.74 -8.62
CA GLY A 187 -5.05 35.99 -8.76
C GLY A 187 -6.13 35.94 -9.85
N MET A 188 -6.17 36.99 -10.69
CA MET A 188 -7.03 37.12 -11.86
C MET A 188 -6.23 37.70 -13.03
N LEU A 189 -6.72 37.61 -14.28
CA LEU A 189 -6.04 38.16 -15.48
C LEU A 189 -6.19 39.69 -15.57
N PHE A 190 -5.67 40.38 -14.56
CA PHE A 190 -5.64 41.83 -14.45
C PHE A 190 -4.28 42.27 -13.90
N GLY A 191 -3.74 43.35 -14.44
CA GLY A 191 -2.40 43.78 -14.10
C GLY A 191 -2.07 45.23 -14.41
N GLN A 192 -0.86 45.61 -14.01
CA GLN A 192 -0.26 46.91 -14.23
C GLN A 192 0.74 46.86 -15.39
N ARG A 193 0.54 47.73 -16.38
CA ARG A 193 1.42 47.98 -17.53
C ARG A 193 2.73 48.62 -17.10
N GLU A 194 3.77 48.55 -17.93
CA GLU A 194 5.06 49.24 -17.68
C GLU A 194 4.90 50.77 -17.54
N ASP A 195 3.85 51.37 -18.13
CA ASP A 195 3.52 52.79 -18.00
C ASP A 195 2.66 53.15 -16.77
N GLY A 196 2.31 52.15 -15.96
CA GLY A 196 1.50 52.27 -14.75
C GLY A 196 -0.01 52.17 -14.96
N SER A 197 -0.49 52.07 -16.20
CA SER A 197 -1.93 51.89 -16.48
C SER A 197 -2.41 50.46 -16.18
N ALA A 198 -3.71 50.31 -15.91
CA ALA A 198 -4.33 48.99 -15.71
C ALA A 198 -4.72 48.35 -17.04
N SER A 199 -4.61 47.02 -17.11
CA SER A 199 -5.03 46.24 -18.29
C SER A 199 -5.60 44.90 -17.87
N SER A 200 -6.66 44.48 -18.56
CA SER A 200 -7.08 43.08 -18.60
C SER A 200 -6.25 42.31 -19.62
N MET A 201 -6.22 40.98 -19.50
CA MET A 201 -5.34 40.12 -20.29
C MET A 201 -6.03 38.85 -20.76
N GLU A 202 -5.58 38.31 -21.90
CA GLU A 202 -5.87 36.94 -22.32
C GLU A 202 -4.57 36.13 -22.37
N THR A 203 -4.62 34.87 -21.92
CA THR A 203 -3.41 34.08 -21.74
C THR A 203 -3.09 33.11 -22.87
N TYR A 204 -1.79 33.04 -23.19
CA TYR A 204 -1.20 32.06 -24.10
C TYR A 204 -0.29 31.06 -23.39
N GLY A 205 -0.23 31.08 -22.06
CA GLY A 205 0.43 30.08 -21.23
C GLY A 205 1.19 30.67 -20.06
N MET A 206 1.04 30.02 -18.90
CA MET A 206 1.69 30.41 -17.64
C MET A 206 2.73 29.40 -17.22
N LEU A 207 3.77 29.88 -16.54
CA LEU A 207 4.85 29.08 -15.98
C LEU A 207 5.12 29.50 -14.54
N ALA A 208 4.94 28.56 -13.60
CA ALA A 208 5.45 28.70 -12.24
C ALA A 208 6.81 28.04 -12.15
N VAL A 209 7.82 28.78 -11.68
CA VAL A 209 9.14 28.23 -11.38
C VAL A 209 9.43 28.55 -9.91
N ASN A 210 9.58 27.52 -9.09
CA ASN A 210 9.89 27.68 -7.67
C ASN A 210 11.18 26.93 -7.36
N LEU A 211 12.10 27.62 -6.69
CA LEU A 211 13.42 27.12 -6.37
C LEU A 211 13.54 26.92 -4.87
N PHE A 212 14.11 25.79 -4.46
CA PHE A 212 14.28 25.44 -3.06
C PHE A 212 15.68 24.93 -2.78
N SER A 213 16.18 25.15 -1.57
CA SER A 213 17.30 24.36 -1.05
C SER A 213 16.80 22.97 -0.63
N PRO A 214 17.70 21.98 -0.48
CA PRO A 214 17.33 20.66 0.08
C PRO A 214 16.75 20.71 1.50
N ALA A 215 16.91 21.83 2.21
CA ALA A 215 16.32 22.07 3.53
C ALA A 215 14.92 22.70 3.45
N GLY A 216 14.38 22.93 2.25
CA GLY A 216 13.06 23.52 2.02
C GLY A 216 13.04 25.05 1.98
N GLU A 217 14.17 25.73 2.19
CA GLU A 217 14.27 27.19 2.10
C GLU A 217 14.02 27.66 0.66
N THR A 218 13.18 28.69 0.48
CA THR A 218 12.90 29.27 -0.85
C THR A 218 14.09 30.05 -1.38
N LEU A 219 14.40 29.84 -2.66
CA LEU A 219 15.50 30.48 -3.38
C LEU A 219 14.97 31.26 -4.60
N ASN A 220 15.80 32.12 -5.17
CA ASN A 220 15.57 32.79 -6.44
C ASN A 220 16.86 32.86 -7.28
N ILE A 221 16.79 33.34 -8.52
CA ILE A 221 17.98 33.67 -9.31
C ILE A 221 18.53 35.05 -8.94
N ALA A 222 19.83 35.23 -9.10
CA ALA A 222 20.43 36.55 -8.96
C ALA A 222 20.07 37.41 -10.19
N GLU A 223 19.70 38.68 -9.99
CA GLU A 223 19.27 39.60 -11.05
C GLU A 223 20.32 39.76 -12.18
N ASN A 224 21.61 39.65 -11.83
CA ASN A 224 22.72 39.70 -12.77
C ASN A 224 23.03 38.37 -13.48
N SER A 225 22.24 37.32 -13.24
CA SER A 225 22.34 35.98 -13.85
C SER A 225 20.97 35.52 -14.35
N PRO A 226 20.41 36.23 -15.36
CA PRO A 226 19.06 35.97 -15.85
C PRO A 226 18.92 34.56 -16.42
N ALA A 227 17.70 34.03 -16.39
CA ALA A 227 17.34 32.75 -16.96
C ALA A 227 16.55 32.94 -18.27
N GLU A 228 16.65 31.98 -19.18
CA GLU A 228 15.76 31.88 -20.34
C GLU A 228 14.60 30.94 -19.99
N ILE A 229 13.37 31.39 -20.17
CA ILE A 229 12.18 30.56 -20.09
C ILE A 229 11.66 30.26 -21.50
N LYS A 230 11.14 29.05 -21.65
CA LYS A 230 10.52 28.58 -22.88
C LYS A 230 9.14 27.99 -22.57
N THR A 231 8.09 28.63 -23.07
CA THR A 231 6.70 28.27 -22.82
C THR A 231 6.07 27.69 -24.09
N PRO A 232 5.45 26.49 -24.06
CA PRO A 232 4.75 25.92 -25.21
C PRO A 232 3.62 26.83 -25.70
N VAL A 233 3.43 26.91 -27.02
CA VAL A 233 2.24 27.51 -27.63
C VAL A 233 1.21 26.40 -27.85
N SER A 234 0.09 26.45 -27.15
CA SER A 234 -0.95 25.42 -27.23
C SER A 234 -1.57 25.33 -28.63
N ASN A 235 -2.01 24.13 -29.01
CA ASN A 235 -2.82 23.92 -30.20
C ASN A 235 -4.25 24.48 -30.07
N THR A 236 -4.70 24.75 -28.84
CA THR A 236 -6.00 25.36 -28.53
C THR A 236 -6.00 26.87 -28.69
N THR A 237 -4.84 27.49 -28.94
CA THR A 237 -4.66 28.94 -29.14
C THR A 237 -4.21 29.22 -30.58
N PRO A 238 -5.07 29.06 -31.61
CA PRO A 238 -4.67 29.06 -33.02
C PRO A 238 -4.11 30.40 -33.51
N ASN A 239 -4.37 31.50 -32.79
CA ASN A 239 -4.02 32.87 -33.19
C ASN A 239 -2.88 33.51 -32.36
N ALA A 240 -2.00 32.69 -31.77
CA ALA A 240 -0.88 33.15 -30.95
C ALA A 240 0.05 34.17 -31.66
N PRO A 241 0.18 35.43 -31.16
CA PRO A 241 1.00 36.51 -31.74
C PRO A 241 2.48 36.18 -31.93
N GLN A 242 3.19 36.91 -32.80
CA GLN A 242 4.64 36.72 -33.00
C GLN A 242 5.47 37.24 -31.83
N ASN A 243 5.07 38.37 -31.23
CA ASN A 243 5.64 38.89 -29.99
C ASN A 243 4.49 39.12 -29.02
N ILE A 244 4.72 38.85 -27.74
CA ILE A 244 3.70 38.97 -26.70
C ILE A 244 4.31 39.56 -25.42
N PRO A 245 3.64 40.50 -24.74
CA PRO A 245 4.10 41.00 -23.45
C PRO A 245 4.25 39.87 -22.42
N LEU A 246 5.27 40.01 -21.58
CA LEU A 246 5.53 39.06 -20.50
C LEU A 246 5.11 39.68 -19.17
N TRP A 247 4.47 38.89 -18.33
CA TRP A 247 3.88 39.35 -17.07
C TRP A 247 4.34 38.48 -15.92
N TYR A 248 4.70 39.08 -14.79
CA TYR A 248 4.94 38.32 -13.56
C TYR A 248 3.86 38.58 -12.52
N PHE A 249 3.52 37.57 -11.72
CA PHE A 249 2.56 37.74 -10.63
C PHE A 249 3.28 38.23 -9.37
N ASP A 250 2.87 39.40 -8.85
CA ASP A 250 3.38 39.90 -7.58
C ASP A 250 2.56 39.31 -6.43
N GLU A 251 3.13 38.33 -5.74
CA GLU A 251 2.48 37.62 -4.62
C GLU A 251 2.19 38.53 -3.41
N ASN A 252 2.76 39.74 -3.35
CA ASN A 252 2.47 40.71 -2.30
C ASN A 252 1.23 41.53 -2.61
N THR A 253 1.12 42.04 -3.84
CA THR A 253 0.03 42.94 -4.25
C THR A 253 -1.18 42.22 -4.86
N GLY A 254 -0.98 41.01 -5.40
CA GLY A 254 -2.05 40.15 -5.91
C GLY A 254 -2.50 40.40 -7.34
N TYR A 255 -1.71 41.13 -8.11
CA TYR A 255 -1.95 41.40 -9.53
C TYR A 255 -0.69 41.20 -10.37
N TRP A 256 -0.87 41.05 -11.68
CA TRP A 256 0.22 40.86 -12.63
C TRP A 256 0.92 42.18 -12.97
N LYS A 257 2.23 42.15 -13.22
CA LYS A 257 3.02 43.31 -13.63
C LYS A 257 3.75 43.01 -14.94
N GLU A 258 3.58 43.89 -15.92
CA GLU A 258 4.23 43.75 -17.23
C GLU A 258 5.74 43.96 -17.07
N GLN A 259 6.54 43.04 -17.61
CA GLN A 259 7.99 43.14 -17.64
C GLN A 259 8.54 42.35 -18.83
N GLY A 260 8.96 43.08 -19.86
CA GLY A 260 9.61 42.49 -21.02
C GLY A 260 8.65 41.85 -22.03
N ILE A 261 9.22 41.05 -22.93
CA ILE A 261 8.52 40.54 -24.11
C ILE A 261 9.02 39.13 -24.44
N ALA A 262 8.10 38.24 -24.85
CA ALA A 262 8.41 36.92 -25.35
C ALA A 262 8.26 36.87 -26.88
N GLU A 263 9.20 36.20 -27.56
CA GLU A 263 9.17 36.01 -29.02
C GLU A 263 8.78 34.56 -29.36
N LYS A 264 7.89 34.40 -30.33
CA LYS A 264 7.45 33.09 -30.82
C LYS A 264 8.48 32.48 -31.78
N PHE A 265 9.04 31.33 -31.41
CA PHE A 265 9.89 30.52 -32.28
C PHE A 265 9.32 29.11 -32.46
N GLY A 266 8.74 28.85 -33.63
CA GLY A 266 8.05 27.59 -33.92
C GLY A 266 6.81 27.43 -33.05
N THR A 267 6.79 26.42 -32.18
CA THR A 267 5.68 26.11 -31.25
C THR A 267 5.94 26.57 -29.82
N PHE A 268 6.81 27.57 -29.61
CA PHE A 268 7.17 28.05 -28.28
C PHE A 268 7.32 29.57 -28.24
N TYR A 269 6.98 30.17 -27.11
CA TYR A 269 7.43 31.50 -26.71
C TYR A 269 8.74 31.38 -25.92
N ILE A 270 9.69 32.29 -26.20
CA ILE A 270 11.00 32.33 -25.54
C ILE A 270 11.20 33.75 -24.96
N ALA A 271 11.59 33.83 -23.70
CA ALA A 271 11.86 35.10 -23.03
C ALA A 271 12.99 34.97 -21.99
N THR A 272 13.59 36.11 -21.64
CA THR A 272 14.61 36.21 -20.58
C THR A 272 14.00 36.83 -19.34
N VAL A 273 14.20 36.23 -18.18
CA VAL A 273 13.67 36.66 -16.87
C VAL A 273 14.78 36.86 -15.84
N THR A 274 14.60 37.80 -14.93
CA THR A 274 15.60 38.18 -13.90
C THR A 274 15.23 37.71 -12.50
N HIS A 275 14.04 37.17 -12.31
CA HIS A 275 13.57 36.56 -11.07
C HIS A 275 12.50 35.50 -11.39
N PHE A 276 12.16 34.68 -10.39
CA PHE A 276 11.06 33.71 -10.48
C PHE A 276 9.95 34.02 -9.49
N THR A 277 8.74 34.03 -10.04
CA THR A 277 7.44 33.98 -9.39
C THR A 277 6.56 33.15 -10.33
N TRP A 278 5.38 33.63 -10.69
CA TRP A 278 4.67 33.18 -11.88
C TRP A 278 5.01 34.06 -13.07
N TRP A 279 5.21 33.45 -14.23
CA TRP A 279 5.41 34.15 -15.50
C TRP A 279 4.30 33.80 -16.47
N ASN A 280 3.81 34.78 -17.22
CA ASN A 280 2.68 34.61 -18.12
C ASN A 280 2.91 35.32 -19.44
N CYS A 281 2.57 34.66 -20.55
CA CYS A 281 2.62 35.22 -21.91
C CYS A 281 1.22 35.68 -22.30
N ASP A 282 0.94 36.96 -22.13
CA ASP A 282 -0.43 37.48 -22.18
C ASP A 282 -0.59 38.69 -23.10
N GLU A 283 -1.67 38.67 -23.88
CA GLU A 283 -2.04 39.78 -24.74
C GLU A 283 -3.01 40.71 -23.98
N PRO A 284 -2.69 42.00 -23.85
CA PRO A 284 -3.50 42.99 -23.15
C PRO A 284 -4.73 43.42 -23.96
N PHE A 285 -5.80 43.81 -23.28
CA PHE A 285 -6.93 44.50 -23.88
C PHE A 285 -7.61 45.49 -22.92
N ASP A 286 -8.23 46.52 -23.50
CA ASP A 286 -9.05 47.48 -22.77
C ASP A 286 -10.36 46.81 -22.34
N SER A 287 -10.77 46.98 -21.09
CA SER A 287 -11.92 46.27 -20.54
C SER A 287 -13.01 47.16 -19.93
N VAL A 288 -14.25 46.67 -20.00
CA VAL A 288 -15.41 47.17 -19.23
C VAL A 288 -15.95 46.05 -18.34
N THR A 289 -16.71 46.40 -17.30
CA THR A 289 -17.34 45.40 -16.42
C THR A 289 -18.67 44.95 -17.02
N LEU A 290 -18.85 43.64 -17.16
CA LEU A 290 -20.14 43.03 -17.48
C LEU A 290 -20.64 42.23 -16.28
N CYS A 291 -21.84 42.55 -15.82
CA CYS A 291 -22.60 41.69 -14.93
C CYS A 291 -23.70 40.97 -15.71
N PHE A 292 -23.75 39.65 -15.71
CA PHE A 292 -24.86 38.91 -16.31
C PHE A 292 -25.55 38.02 -15.28
N THR A 293 -26.87 37.87 -15.41
CA THR A 293 -27.66 36.91 -14.64
C THR A 293 -28.18 35.82 -15.56
N LEU A 294 -27.94 34.56 -15.19
CA LEU A 294 -28.47 33.39 -15.89
C LEU A 294 -29.86 33.06 -15.35
N GLU A 295 -30.87 33.14 -16.21
CA GLU A 295 -32.25 32.75 -15.90
C GLU A 295 -32.65 31.54 -16.75
N GLY A 296 -33.08 30.47 -16.07
CA GLY A 296 -33.70 29.29 -16.68
C GLY A 296 -35.21 29.33 -16.59
N ASN A 297 -35.87 28.50 -17.39
CA ASN A 297 -37.31 28.27 -17.30
C ASN A 297 -37.58 26.78 -17.02
N SER A 298 -38.37 26.51 -15.98
CA SER A 298 -38.91 25.19 -15.67
C SER A 298 -40.45 25.23 -15.82
N GLY A 299 -40.96 25.01 -17.03
CA GLY A 299 -42.39 25.00 -17.32
C GLY A 299 -43.01 26.40 -17.34
N ASN A 300 -43.62 26.82 -16.22
CA ASN A 300 -44.20 28.18 -16.07
C ASN A 300 -43.41 29.05 -15.08
N ASP A 301 -42.41 28.51 -14.40
CA ASP A 301 -41.65 29.19 -13.36
C ASP A 301 -40.25 29.57 -13.89
N ASN A 302 -39.90 30.85 -13.78
CA ASN A 302 -38.55 31.34 -14.04
C ASN A 302 -37.71 31.19 -12.78
N PHE A 303 -36.47 30.73 -12.92
CA PHE A 303 -35.53 30.59 -11.81
C PHE A 303 -34.13 31.06 -12.23
N THR A 304 -33.34 31.51 -11.26
CA THR A 304 -31.94 31.86 -11.47
C THR A 304 -31.07 30.61 -11.37
N MET A 305 -30.09 30.48 -12.25
CA MET A 305 -29.16 29.35 -12.27
C MET A 305 -27.98 29.64 -11.34
N SER A 306 -28.13 29.31 -10.06
CA SER A 306 -27.05 29.42 -9.06
C SER A 306 -25.96 28.38 -9.33
N ASN A 307 -24.71 28.69 -8.92
CA ASN A 307 -23.56 27.78 -8.94
C ASN A 307 -23.35 27.05 -10.28
N SER A 308 -23.65 27.74 -11.40
CA SER A 308 -23.60 27.16 -12.74
C SER A 308 -22.29 27.53 -13.42
N PHE A 309 -21.57 26.52 -13.93
CA PHE A 309 -20.30 26.74 -14.62
C PHE A 309 -20.53 27.42 -15.98
N PHE A 310 -19.69 28.40 -16.28
CA PHE A 310 -19.69 29.08 -17.57
C PHE A 310 -18.26 29.43 -18.02
N GLU A 311 -18.13 29.67 -19.32
CA GLU A 311 -16.93 30.20 -19.95
C GLU A 311 -17.28 31.47 -20.73
N ILE A 312 -16.38 32.45 -20.69
CA ILE A 312 -16.41 33.63 -21.55
C ILE A 312 -15.29 33.51 -22.58
N VAL A 313 -15.68 33.50 -23.85
CA VAL A 313 -14.78 33.35 -25.00
C VAL A 313 -14.73 34.67 -25.75
N ARG A 314 -13.53 35.20 -25.96
CA ARG A 314 -13.30 36.32 -26.85
C ARG A 314 -13.30 35.82 -28.29
N ILE A 315 -14.32 36.21 -29.06
CA ILE A 315 -14.57 35.66 -30.40
C ILE A 315 -13.43 36.01 -31.37
N SER A 316 -12.86 37.22 -31.25
CA SER A 316 -11.82 37.73 -32.16
C SER A 316 -10.54 36.90 -32.14
N THR A 317 -10.19 36.30 -31.00
CA THR A 317 -8.96 35.53 -30.79
C THR A 317 -9.22 34.04 -30.61
N GLY A 318 -10.43 33.67 -30.16
CA GLY A 318 -10.82 32.32 -29.79
C GLY A 318 -10.35 31.92 -28.39
N GLN A 319 -9.83 32.86 -27.61
CA GLN A 319 -9.37 32.61 -26.24
C GLN A 319 -10.55 32.58 -25.26
N ILE A 320 -10.50 31.62 -24.33
CA ILE A 320 -11.24 31.72 -23.08
C ILE A 320 -10.53 32.80 -22.25
N ILE A 321 -11.26 33.84 -21.87
CA ILE A 321 -10.72 34.96 -21.08
C ILE A 321 -11.14 34.88 -19.61
N TYR A 322 -12.17 34.09 -19.32
CA TYR A 322 -12.60 33.78 -17.96
C TYR A 322 -13.46 32.51 -17.95
N SER A 323 -13.34 31.69 -16.91
CA SER A 323 -14.30 30.64 -16.56
C SER A 323 -14.54 30.64 -15.06
N GLY A 324 -15.75 30.28 -14.66
CA GLY A 324 -16.17 30.36 -13.27
C GLY A 324 -17.58 29.85 -13.05
N TYR A 325 -18.12 30.13 -11.86
CA TYR A 325 -19.45 29.73 -11.44
C TYR A 325 -20.26 30.96 -11.09
N THR A 326 -21.55 30.98 -11.44
CA THR A 326 -22.47 32.03 -10.97
C THR A 326 -22.69 31.95 -9.46
N ASN A 327 -22.98 33.09 -8.84
CA ASN A 327 -23.27 33.15 -7.40
C ASN A 327 -24.65 32.57 -7.03
N GLU A 328 -25.03 32.66 -5.75
CA GLU A 328 -26.29 32.17 -5.18
C GLU A 328 -27.57 32.75 -5.83
N VAL A 329 -27.48 33.90 -6.52
CA VAL A 329 -28.59 34.51 -7.27
C VAL A 329 -28.43 34.36 -8.79
N GLY A 330 -27.54 33.46 -9.23
CA GLY A 330 -27.27 33.18 -10.63
C GLY A 330 -26.60 34.32 -11.39
N GLN A 331 -25.94 35.24 -10.69
CA GLN A 331 -25.23 36.38 -11.28
C GLN A 331 -23.73 36.16 -11.25
N GLU A 332 -23.05 36.70 -12.26
CA GLU A 332 -21.59 36.89 -12.25
C GLU A 332 -21.25 38.29 -12.79
N CYS A 333 -20.18 38.89 -12.25
CA CYS A 333 -19.61 40.15 -12.74
C CYS A 333 -18.12 39.96 -13.05
N GLY A 334 -17.66 40.43 -14.22
CA GLY A 334 -16.26 40.33 -14.60
C GLY A 334 -15.85 41.32 -15.69
N LEU A 335 -14.55 41.40 -15.95
CA LEU A 335 -13.96 42.26 -16.98
C LEU A 335 -14.04 41.58 -18.35
N ILE A 336 -14.53 42.31 -19.35
CA ILE A 336 -14.63 41.84 -20.74
C ILE A 336 -14.03 42.88 -21.70
N PRO A 337 -13.62 42.51 -22.92
CA PRO A 337 -13.05 43.45 -23.88
C PRO A 337 -14.05 44.54 -24.30
N THR A 338 -13.57 45.78 -24.35
CA THR A 338 -14.36 46.94 -24.76
C THR A 338 -14.61 46.91 -26.28
N ASP A 339 -15.81 47.27 -26.71
CA ASP A 339 -16.21 47.38 -28.12
C ASP A 339 -16.07 46.08 -28.95
N GLU A 340 -16.03 44.91 -28.30
CA GLU A 340 -15.99 43.58 -28.94
C GLU A 340 -17.18 42.70 -28.56
N GLU A 341 -17.55 41.77 -29.45
CA GLU A 341 -18.49 40.68 -29.12
C GLU A 341 -17.76 39.54 -28.41
N ILE A 342 -18.41 38.97 -27.39
CA ILE A 342 -17.97 37.79 -26.66
C ILE A 342 -19.01 36.68 -26.77
N GLU A 343 -18.58 35.44 -26.60
CA GLU A 343 -19.44 34.27 -26.51
C GLU A 343 -19.45 33.74 -25.07
N ILE A 344 -20.64 33.60 -24.48
CA ILE A 344 -20.81 32.94 -23.19
C ILE A 344 -21.31 31.52 -23.45
N ARG A 345 -20.61 30.53 -22.89
CA ARG A 345 -21.00 29.11 -22.88
C ARG A 345 -21.40 28.74 -21.46
N VAL A 346 -22.59 28.19 -21.30
CA VAL A 346 -23.10 27.71 -20.01
C VAL A 346 -23.15 26.19 -20.06
N TYR A 347 -22.55 25.56 -19.07
CA TYR A 347 -22.45 24.12 -18.94
C TYR A 347 -23.44 23.62 -17.88
N ASP A 348 -24.01 22.44 -18.11
CA ASP A 348 -24.70 21.69 -17.09
C ASP A 348 -23.72 20.70 -16.46
N THR A 349 -23.07 21.12 -15.38
CA THR A 349 -22.11 20.30 -14.64
C THR A 349 -22.79 19.29 -13.69
N PHE A 350 -24.12 19.27 -13.60
CA PHE A 350 -24.85 18.48 -12.62
C PHE A 350 -25.49 17.22 -13.21
N CYS A 351 -25.98 17.27 -14.46
CA CYS A 351 -26.68 16.15 -15.09
C CYS A 351 -25.99 15.59 -16.35
N THR A 352 -25.36 16.43 -17.16
CA THR A 352 -24.86 15.99 -18.48
C THR A 352 -23.38 16.28 -18.74
N ASP A 353 -22.77 17.19 -17.98
CA ASP A 353 -21.42 17.73 -18.21
C ASP A 353 -21.23 18.23 -19.65
N GLN A 354 -22.26 18.87 -20.20
CA GLN A 354 -22.29 19.38 -21.58
C GLN A 354 -22.71 20.85 -21.61
N VAL A 355 -22.31 21.55 -22.68
CA VAL A 355 -22.80 22.90 -22.97
C VAL A 355 -24.31 22.85 -23.21
N VAL A 356 -25.07 23.51 -22.35
CA VAL A 356 -26.55 23.62 -22.46
C VAL A 356 -26.99 24.91 -23.12
N HIS A 357 -26.13 25.94 -23.13
CA HIS A 357 -26.42 27.19 -23.81
C HIS A 357 -25.15 27.87 -24.33
N THR A 358 -25.28 28.54 -25.45
CA THR A 358 -24.23 29.39 -26.01
C THR A 358 -24.86 30.64 -26.58
N GLN A 359 -24.35 31.81 -26.21
CA GLN A 359 -24.87 33.09 -26.69
C GLN A 359 -23.74 34.08 -26.97
N THR A 360 -23.81 34.73 -28.13
CA THR A 360 -22.99 35.91 -28.44
C THR A 360 -23.67 37.17 -27.91
N ILE A 361 -22.90 37.99 -27.18
CA ILE A 361 -23.36 39.26 -26.58
C ILE A 361 -22.34 40.38 -26.84
N GLY A 362 -22.78 41.63 -26.66
CA GLY A 362 -21.99 42.83 -26.96
C GLY A 362 -22.24 43.37 -28.37
N PRO A 363 -21.38 44.28 -28.86
CA PRO A 363 -20.28 44.91 -28.16
C PRO A 363 -20.72 45.88 -27.05
N PHE A 364 -19.88 46.05 -26.02
CA PHE A 364 -20.13 46.97 -24.89
C PHE A 364 -19.05 48.04 -24.80
N SER A 365 -19.45 49.32 -24.69
CA SER A 365 -18.54 50.48 -24.60
C SER A 365 -18.47 51.12 -23.21
N SER A 366 -19.22 50.58 -22.25
CA SER A 366 -19.25 50.98 -20.84
C SER A 366 -19.72 49.82 -19.99
N ASP A 367 -19.51 49.92 -18.67
CA ASP A 367 -20.04 48.93 -17.72
C ASP A 367 -21.53 48.67 -17.96
N SER A 368 -21.90 47.39 -17.97
CA SER A 368 -23.21 46.93 -18.41
C SER A 368 -23.73 45.80 -17.55
N SER A 369 -25.06 45.69 -17.44
CA SER A 369 -25.72 44.56 -16.78
C SER A 369 -26.81 43.98 -17.67
N ILE A 370 -26.83 42.65 -17.83
CA ILE A 370 -27.76 41.94 -18.72
C ILE A 370 -28.35 40.69 -18.06
N THR A 371 -29.41 40.16 -18.65
CA THR A 371 -29.98 38.85 -18.29
C THR A 371 -29.92 37.92 -19.50
N ILE A 372 -29.39 36.73 -19.31
CA ILE A 372 -29.28 35.67 -20.32
C ILE A 372 -30.36 34.63 -20.03
N GLN A 373 -31.27 34.45 -20.99
CA GLN A 373 -32.38 33.51 -20.88
C GLN A 373 -31.98 32.17 -21.49
N LEU A 374 -31.86 31.13 -20.66
CA LEU A 374 -31.60 29.77 -21.08
C LEU A 374 -32.84 29.14 -21.75
N PRO A 375 -32.67 28.12 -22.61
CA PRO A 375 -33.79 27.35 -23.16
C PRO A 375 -34.59 26.65 -22.05
N ASP A 376 -35.76 26.09 -22.39
CA ASP A 376 -36.52 25.23 -21.47
C ASP A 376 -35.67 24.00 -21.12
N LEU A 377 -35.23 23.91 -19.86
CA LEU A 377 -34.38 22.84 -19.34
C LEU A 377 -35.16 21.81 -18.50
N THR A 378 -36.50 21.85 -18.49
CA THR A 378 -37.37 20.96 -17.67
C THR A 378 -37.10 19.47 -17.82
N SER A 379 -36.55 19.03 -18.96
CA SER A 379 -36.21 17.63 -19.21
C SER A 379 -34.85 17.21 -18.66
N ILE A 380 -34.04 18.15 -18.14
CA ILE A 380 -32.64 17.95 -17.74
C ILE A 380 -32.46 18.32 -16.26
N VAL A 381 -32.91 19.50 -15.83
CA VAL A 381 -32.73 20.01 -14.47
C VAL A 381 -34.05 20.50 -13.84
N SER A 382 -34.14 20.42 -12.52
CA SER A 382 -35.18 21.01 -11.68
C SER A 382 -34.54 21.79 -10.53
N THR A 383 -35.31 22.66 -9.87
CA THR A 383 -34.82 23.43 -8.72
C THR A 383 -35.70 23.24 -7.50
N THR A 384 -35.07 23.28 -6.34
CA THR A 384 -35.74 23.27 -5.04
C THR A 384 -35.16 24.38 -4.17
N ASN A 385 -36.00 25.03 -3.37
CA ASN A 385 -35.51 25.87 -2.28
C ASN A 385 -35.33 24.99 -1.04
N ILE A 386 -34.08 24.76 -0.63
CA ILE A 386 -33.75 24.03 0.59
C ILE A 386 -33.82 25.02 1.75
N ILE A 387 -34.75 24.78 2.68
CA ILE A 387 -34.98 25.64 3.83
C ILE A 387 -34.81 24.87 5.15
N GLY A 388 -34.41 25.56 6.22
CA GLY A 388 -34.30 24.96 7.54
C GLY A 388 -33.64 25.89 8.57
N THR A 389 -33.41 25.35 9.76
CA THR A 389 -32.68 26.04 10.84
C THR A 389 -31.60 25.13 11.39
N ALA A 390 -30.35 25.57 11.37
CA ALA A 390 -29.20 24.90 11.96
C ALA A 390 -28.91 25.44 13.37
N LEU A 391 -28.91 24.55 14.37
CA LEU A 391 -28.56 24.84 15.75
C LEU A 391 -27.32 24.06 16.18
N ASN A 392 -26.47 24.67 17.01
CA ASN A 392 -25.36 24.01 17.67
C ASN A 392 -25.85 23.13 18.84
N CYS A 393 -24.91 22.47 19.54
CA CYS A 393 -25.26 21.57 20.66
C CYS A 393 -25.78 22.23 21.93
N ASN A 394 -25.71 23.54 22.01
CA ASN A 394 -26.34 24.31 23.07
C ASN A 394 -27.74 24.79 22.67
N GLY A 395 -28.22 24.44 21.46
CA GLY A 395 -29.49 24.89 20.91
C GLY A 395 -29.46 26.34 20.42
N GLU A 396 -28.27 26.91 20.20
CA GLU A 396 -28.06 28.26 19.66
C GLU A 396 -27.88 28.19 18.14
N PRO A 397 -28.25 29.22 17.36
CA PRO A 397 -28.03 29.23 15.91
C PRO A 397 -26.56 29.02 15.54
N VAL A 398 -26.29 28.20 14.52
CA VAL A 398 -24.93 28.06 13.95
C VAL A 398 -24.54 29.35 13.24
N THR A 399 -23.60 30.11 13.81
CA THR A 399 -23.17 31.41 13.25
C THR A 399 -21.91 31.33 12.39
N ASN A 400 -21.30 30.15 12.29
CA ASN A 400 -20.11 29.90 11.48
C ASN A 400 -20.09 28.41 11.13
N GLY A 401 -20.68 28.06 10.00
CA GLY A 401 -20.80 26.68 9.56
C GLY A 401 -21.16 26.60 8.08
N TYR A 402 -21.46 25.40 7.62
CA TYR A 402 -21.90 25.18 6.24
C TYR A 402 -22.73 23.90 6.11
N CYS A 403 -23.47 23.85 5.02
CA CYS A 403 -24.25 22.73 4.54
C CYS A 403 -23.48 22.07 3.39
N ILE A 404 -23.40 20.75 3.40
CA ILE A 404 -22.95 19.92 2.28
C ILE A 404 -24.20 19.29 1.69
N VAL A 405 -24.42 19.47 0.40
CA VAL A 405 -25.39 18.69 -0.37
C VAL A 405 -24.59 17.76 -1.28
N GLN A 406 -24.63 16.47 -0.98
CA GLN A 406 -23.95 15.43 -1.73
C GLN A 406 -24.94 14.68 -2.62
N LYS A 407 -24.52 14.46 -3.87
CA LYS A 407 -25.13 13.56 -4.83
C LYS A 407 -24.02 12.72 -5.46
N ASP A 408 -24.03 11.41 -5.25
CA ASP A 408 -22.94 10.52 -5.69
C ASP A 408 -21.55 11.09 -5.25
N ASP A 409 -20.66 11.37 -6.20
CA ASP A 409 -19.33 11.98 -5.98
C ASP A 409 -19.32 13.51 -6.15
N VAL A 410 -20.48 14.14 -6.36
CA VAL A 410 -20.63 15.60 -6.53
C VAL A 410 -21.05 16.23 -5.20
N TYR A 411 -20.32 17.27 -4.81
CA TYR A 411 -20.51 17.97 -3.54
C TYR A 411 -20.78 19.45 -3.79
N GLU A 412 -21.88 19.96 -3.25
CA GLU A 412 -22.15 21.40 -3.18
C GLU A 412 -22.05 21.88 -1.73
N TYR A 413 -21.40 23.03 -1.54
CA TYR A 413 -21.13 23.59 -0.23
C TYR A 413 -21.79 24.96 -0.10
N VAL A 414 -22.57 25.15 0.96
CA VAL A 414 -23.30 26.39 1.21
C VAL A 414 -23.05 26.88 2.63
N SER A 415 -22.48 28.06 2.77
CA SER A 415 -22.22 28.71 4.06
C SER A 415 -23.50 28.93 4.90
N ILE A 416 -23.37 28.83 6.22
CA ILE A 416 -24.39 29.16 7.21
C ILE A 416 -23.80 30.16 8.22
N SER A 417 -24.37 31.36 8.31
CA SER A 417 -23.83 32.46 9.12
C SER A 417 -24.77 32.96 10.23
N ASP A 418 -26.05 32.59 10.20
CA ASP A 418 -27.05 33.04 11.18
C ASP A 418 -27.98 31.91 11.66
N GLY A 419 -27.61 30.66 11.36
CA GLY A 419 -28.39 29.45 11.63
C GLY A 419 -29.56 29.24 10.66
N THR A 420 -29.75 30.09 9.65
CA THR A 420 -30.76 29.88 8.61
C THR A 420 -30.16 29.06 7.47
N ILE A 421 -30.87 28.01 7.06
CA ILE A 421 -30.61 27.32 5.79
C ILE A 421 -31.67 27.84 4.81
N ASN A 422 -31.24 28.50 3.74
CA ASN A 422 -32.14 29.00 2.70
C ASN A 422 -31.35 29.25 1.41
N PHE A 423 -31.33 28.27 0.51
CA PHE A 423 -30.68 28.40 -0.78
C PHE A 423 -31.42 27.62 -1.87
N THR A 424 -31.28 28.10 -3.11
CA THR A 424 -31.79 27.41 -4.29
C THR A 424 -30.79 26.36 -4.73
N TYR A 425 -31.21 25.10 -4.77
CA TYR A 425 -30.44 23.96 -5.21
C TYR A 425 -30.97 23.44 -6.55
N THR A 426 -30.07 23.21 -7.50
CA THR A 426 -30.39 22.68 -8.83
C THR A 426 -30.05 21.19 -8.86
N TYR A 427 -30.97 20.34 -9.33
CA TYR A 427 -30.83 18.89 -9.27
C TYR A 427 -31.44 18.19 -10.50
N CYS A 428 -31.03 16.95 -10.76
CA CYS A 428 -31.57 16.11 -11.83
C CYS A 428 -32.85 15.40 -11.38
N LEU A 429 -33.70 14.96 -12.31
CA LEU A 429 -34.91 14.14 -12.06
C LEU A 429 -34.68 13.08 -10.93
N PRO A 430 -35.72 12.76 -10.13
CA PRO A 430 -35.59 12.51 -8.69
C PRO A 430 -34.54 11.47 -8.32
N GLU A 431 -33.55 11.91 -7.56
CA GLU A 431 -32.44 11.12 -7.03
C GLU A 431 -32.23 11.43 -5.53
N ASP A 432 -31.63 10.49 -4.83
CA ASP A 432 -31.37 10.60 -3.40
C ASP A 432 -30.16 11.51 -3.17
N HIS A 433 -30.31 12.44 -2.23
CA HIS A 433 -29.28 13.38 -1.83
C HIS A 433 -28.98 13.18 -0.35
N ASN A 434 -27.72 13.34 0.01
CA ASN A 434 -27.30 13.39 1.40
C ASN A 434 -27.00 14.82 1.78
N ILE A 435 -27.58 15.29 2.88
CA ILE A 435 -27.34 16.63 3.40
C ILE A 435 -26.69 16.51 4.77
N VAL A 436 -25.54 17.17 4.93
CA VAL A 436 -24.80 17.23 6.19
C VAL A 436 -24.60 18.70 6.56
N ILE A 437 -24.81 19.04 7.83
CA ILE A 437 -24.61 20.41 8.34
C ILE A 437 -23.48 20.38 9.35
N ILE A 438 -22.50 21.25 9.18
CA ILE A 438 -21.28 21.34 9.99
C ILE A 438 -21.25 22.70 10.71
N ASP A 439 -20.98 22.68 12.01
CA ASP A 439 -20.62 23.84 12.82
C ASP A 439 -19.09 23.96 12.88
N SER A 440 -18.54 24.94 12.19
CA SER A 440 -17.09 25.17 12.08
C SER A 440 -16.47 25.76 13.36
N ASN A 441 -17.27 26.26 14.31
CA ASN A 441 -16.72 26.71 15.60
C ASN A 441 -16.38 25.53 16.52
N THR A 442 -17.17 24.46 16.45
CA THR A 442 -17.04 23.29 17.32
C THR A 442 -16.52 22.06 16.59
N ASN A 443 -16.42 22.09 15.26
CA ASN A 443 -16.19 20.93 14.38
C ASN A 443 -17.18 19.79 14.64
N GLN A 444 -18.45 20.13 14.90
CA GLN A 444 -19.53 19.16 15.10
C GLN A 444 -20.47 19.14 13.89
N ALA A 445 -21.05 17.98 13.58
CA ALA A 445 -21.92 17.79 12.42
C ALA A 445 -23.28 17.20 12.81
N ALA A 446 -24.30 17.50 12.01
CA ALA A 446 -25.60 16.83 12.09
C ALA A 446 -25.51 15.40 11.51
N ASP A 447 -26.48 14.55 11.86
CA ASP A 447 -26.62 13.25 11.19
C ASP A 447 -26.88 13.47 9.70
N SER A 448 -26.33 12.62 8.84
CA SER A 448 -26.59 12.69 7.41
C SER A 448 -28.08 12.53 7.13
N ILE A 449 -28.65 13.52 6.46
CA ILE A 449 -30.06 13.55 6.08
C ILE A 449 -30.16 13.05 4.64
N THR A 450 -30.53 11.79 4.47
CA THR A 450 -30.85 11.24 3.15
C THR A 450 -32.29 11.58 2.78
N LEU A 451 -32.47 12.26 1.65
CA LEU A 451 -33.80 12.59 1.12
C LEU A 451 -33.82 12.58 -0.40
N THR A 452 -34.95 12.18 -0.96
CA THR A 452 -35.21 12.34 -2.39
C THR A 452 -35.79 13.73 -2.63
N ILE A 453 -35.08 14.58 -3.37
CA ILE A 453 -35.58 15.91 -3.72
C ILE A 453 -36.61 15.77 -4.84
N THR A 454 -37.87 16.10 -4.57
CA THR A 454 -38.96 15.97 -5.56
C THR A 454 -39.86 17.20 -5.67
N ASN A 455 -39.69 18.21 -4.82
CA ASN A 455 -40.61 19.34 -4.68
C ASN A 455 -39.86 20.67 -4.82
N ALA A 456 -40.60 21.72 -5.20
CA ALA A 456 -40.06 23.09 -5.31
C ALA A 456 -39.55 23.68 -3.97
N ILE A 457 -39.98 23.12 -2.82
CA ILE A 457 -39.45 23.47 -1.50
C ILE A 457 -39.11 22.17 -0.77
N THR A 458 -37.89 22.09 -0.26
CA THR A 458 -37.40 21.00 0.59
C THR A 458 -37.11 21.58 1.98
N ASP A 459 -38.01 21.33 2.93
CA ASP A 459 -37.88 21.82 4.31
C ASP A 459 -37.21 20.76 5.18
N LEU A 460 -35.98 21.06 5.64
CA LEU A 460 -35.20 20.23 6.55
C LEU A 460 -35.69 20.35 8.00
N GLY A 461 -36.51 21.35 8.32
CA GLY A 461 -36.90 21.68 9.68
C GLY A 461 -35.74 22.21 10.52
N THR A 462 -35.76 21.94 11.82
CA THR A 462 -34.68 22.32 12.75
C THR A 462 -33.69 21.16 12.87
N ILE A 463 -32.45 21.38 12.46
CA ILE A 463 -31.36 20.42 12.53
C ILE A 463 -30.36 20.86 13.61
N ASN A 464 -30.00 19.92 14.49
CA ASN A 464 -28.93 20.15 15.47
C ASN A 464 -27.63 19.54 14.94
N THR A 465 -26.51 20.24 15.02
CA THR A 465 -25.18 19.75 14.63
C THR A 465 -24.56 18.80 15.67
N CYS A 466 -25.40 18.02 16.33
CA CYS A 466 -25.05 17.06 17.38
C CYS A 466 -25.39 15.63 16.96
N GLY A 467 -25.40 15.40 15.65
CA GLY A 467 -25.53 14.06 15.13
C GLY A 467 -24.34 13.19 15.51
N ASN A 468 -24.53 11.89 15.42
CA ASN A 468 -23.53 10.87 15.68
C ASN A 468 -22.82 10.35 14.41
N THR A 469 -23.15 10.80 13.18
CA THR A 469 -22.49 10.24 11.97
C THR A 469 -21.20 10.97 11.57
N LEU A 470 -20.16 10.68 12.35
CA LEU A 470 -18.94 10.03 11.87
C LEU A 470 -19.04 8.57 12.39
N GLY A 471 -19.57 7.64 11.58
CA GLY A 471 -20.09 6.33 12.06
C GLY A 471 -20.76 5.47 10.98
N GLY A 472 -20.77 4.13 11.13
CA GLY A 472 -21.49 3.21 10.22
C GLY A 472 -20.76 1.90 9.87
N ILE A 473 -21.31 1.15 8.89
CA ILE A 473 -20.71 -0.07 8.34
C ILE A 473 -20.05 0.24 6.99
N TYR A 474 -18.74 0.01 6.86
CA TYR A 474 -18.06 -0.05 5.57
C TYR A 474 -18.30 -1.43 4.93
N SER A 475 -18.77 -1.49 3.68
CA SER A 475 -19.06 -2.75 3.00
C SER A 475 -17.88 -3.19 2.13
N GLY A 476 -17.32 -4.37 2.40
CA GLY A 476 -16.21 -4.97 1.65
C GLY A 476 -14.86 -4.86 2.35
N ASP A 477 -13.83 -5.36 1.66
CA ASP A 477 -12.44 -5.29 2.14
C ASP A 477 -11.84 -3.92 1.83
N ILE A 478 -11.05 -3.38 2.76
CA ILE A 478 -10.34 -2.11 2.62
C ILE A 478 -8.83 -2.33 2.79
N ILE A 479 -8.03 -1.79 1.86
CA ILE A 479 -6.57 -1.77 1.94
C ILE A 479 -6.12 -0.34 2.24
N LEU A 480 -5.35 -0.17 3.32
CA LEU A 480 -4.75 1.10 3.72
C LEU A 480 -3.22 0.94 3.69
N SER A 481 -2.58 1.62 2.73
CA SER A 481 -1.18 1.40 2.36
C SER A 481 -0.20 2.36 3.03
N ASN A 482 -0.71 3.44 3.62
CA ASN A 482 0.09 4.50 4.26
C ASN A 482 -0.72 5.22 5.35
N GLN A 483 -0.06 6.13 6.08
CA GLN A 483 -0.69 6.89 7.17
C GLN A 483 -1.84 7.78 6.69
N GLU A 484 -1.71 8.41 5.51
CA GLU A 484 -2.73 9.32 4.97
C GLU A 484 -4.04 8.58 4.70
N GLU A 485 -3.99 7.38 4.12
CA GLU A 485 -5.17 6.54 3.91
C GLU A 485 -5.84 6.12 5.22
N ILE A 486 -5.07 5.88 6.29
CA ILE A 486 -5.62 5.59 7.63
C ILE A 486 -6.27 6.81 8.25
N ASP A 487 -5.64 7.98 8.13
CA ASP A 487 -6.18 9.23 8.62
C ASP A 487 -7.50 9.54 7.89
N ILE A 488 -7.54 9.41 6.56
CA ILE A 488 -8.75 9.58 5.73
C ILE A 488 -9.84 8.58 6.12
N PHE A 489 -9.51 7.29 6.26
CA PHE A 489 -10.51 6.29 6.62
C PHE A 489 -11.09 6.54 8.03
N GLY A 490 -10.24 6.92 8.98
CA GLY A 490 -10.65 7.28 10.33
C GLY A 490 -11.56 8.52 10.40
N LEU A 491 -11.40 9.46 9.47
CA LEU A 491 -12.29 10.62 9.30
C LEU A 491 -13.71 10.26 8.89
N TYR A 492 -14.05 9.02 8.55
CA TYR A 492 -15.45 8.61 8.35
C TYR A 492 -16.08 8.01 9.61
N GLY A 493 -15.26 7.68 10.61
CA GLY A 493 -15.70 7.18 11.90
C GLY A 493 -16.39 5.82 11.88
N TYR A 494 -16.24 5.01 10.82
CA TYR A 494 -16.89 3.68 10.72
C TYR A 494 -16.73 2.85 12.00
N THR A 495 -17.83 2.26 12.45
CA THR A 495 -17.89 1.39 13.61
C THR A 495 -17.79 -0.08 13.22
N GLU A 496 -18.08 -0.43 11.97
CA GLU A 496 -17.98 -1.80 11.46
C GLU A 496 -17.39 -1.83 10.05
N ILE A 497 -16.64 -2.87 9.76
CA ILE A 497 -16.22 -3.25 8.40
C ILE A 497 -16.83 -4.62 8.10
N ASP A 498 -17.81 -4.68 7.19
CA ASP A 498 -18.35 -5.92 6.64
C ASP A 498 -17.37 -6.49 5.59
N GLY A 499 -16.21 -6.88 6.09
CA GLY A 499 -15.04 -7.31 5.30
C GLY A 499 -13.76 -7.19 6.12
N CYS A 500 -12.63 -7.24 5.44
CA CYS A 500 -11.30 -7.19 6.04
C CYS A 500 -10.67 -5.79 6.00
N LEU A 501 -10.08 -5.36 7.10
CA LEU A 501 -9.15 -4.23 7.15
C LEU A 501 -7.73 -4.73 6.93
N GLU A 502 -7.10 -4.32 5.83
CA GLU A 502 -5.71 -4.67 5.50
C GLU A 502 -4.81 -3.43 5.53
N VAL A 503 -3.96 -3.31 6.55
CA VAL A 503 -2.93 -2.27 6.59
C VAL A 503 -1.65 -2.85 5.96
N LYS A 504 -1.46 -2.62 4.65
CA LYS A 504 -0.35 -3.21 3.88
C LYS A 504 -0.07 -2.38 2.62
N ASP A 505 1.16 -2.36 2.15
CA ASP A 505 1.50 -1.76 0.85
C ASP A 505 1.61 -2.85 -0.22
N PRO A 506 0.62 -3.03 -1.12
CA PRO A 506 0.63 -4.06 -2.15
C PRO A 506 1.72 -3.86 -3.22
N ASN A 507 2.29 -2.65 -3.31
CA ASN A 507 3.35 -2.33 -4.28
C ASN A 507 4.75 -2.58 -3.72
N ASN A 508 4.88 -2.74 -2.40
CA ASN A 508 6.13 -3.13 -1.77
C ASN A 508 6.38 -4.63 -1.96
N GLN A 509 7.61 -5.00 -2.30
CA GLN A 509 8.05 -6.39 -2.45
C GLN A 509 7.72 -7.27 -1.23
N PHE A 510 7.69 -6.66 -0.04
CA PHE A 510 7.39 -7.34 1.23
C PHE A 510 5.94 -7.15 1.69
N GLY A 511 5.14 -6.35 0.98
CA GLY A 511 3.76 -6.06 1.39
C GLY A 511 3.66 -5.16 2.62
N THR A 512 4.74 -4.47 3.04
CA THR A 512 4.80 -3.73 4.31
C THR A 512 4.50 -2.26 4.10
N ALA A 513 3.43 -1.76 4.71
CA ALA A 513 3.11 -0.34 4.79
C ALA A 513 4.02 0.39 5.79
N PHE A 514 4.24 1.69 5.62
CA PHE A 514 4.84 2.52 6.68
C PHE A 514 3.75 3.34 7.37
N VAL A 515 3.40 2.95 8.60
CA VAL A 515 2.32 3.55 9.40
C VAL A 515 2.86 3.81 10.80
N SER A 516 2.59 5.00 11.31
CA SER A 516 3.06 5.44 12.63
C SER A 516 1.99 5.37 13.72
N SER A 517 0.71 5.38 13.34
CA SER A 517 -0.42 5.42 14.26
C SER A 517 -1.69 4.84 13.64
N LEU A 518 -2.44 4.08 14.44
CA LEU A 518 -3.81 3.65 14.11
C LEU A 518 -4.87 4.51 14.80
N ALA A 519 -4.48 5.56 15.53
CA ALA A 519 -5.38 6.39 16.33
C ALA A 519 -6.66 6.87 15.61
N PRO A 520 -6.65 7.17 14.29
CA PRO A 520 -7.87 7.54 13.57
C PRO A 520 -8.95 6.45 13.57
N LEU A 521 -8.61 5.18 13.77
CA LEU A 521 -9.54 4.05 13.74
C LEU A 521 -10.29 3.84 15.06
N VAL A 522 -10.20 4.77 16.02
CA VAL A 522 -10.69 4.62 17.42
C VAL A 522 -12.16 4.21 17.56
N ASN A 523 -12.98 4.51 16.55
CA ASN A 523 -14.41 4.17 16.55
C ASN A 523 -14.72 2.76 16.04
N LEU A 524 -13.74 2.03 15.50
CA LEU A 524 -13.96 0.70 14.92
C LEU A 524 -14.26 -0.33 16.02
N GLU A 525 -15.47 -0.87 16.00
CA GLU A 525 -15.96 -1.87 16.95
C GLU A 525 -15.98 -3.29 16.36
N LYS A 526 -16.09 -3.43 15.04
CA LYS A 526 -16.20 -4.74 14.39
C LYS A 526 -15.53 -4.80 13.02
N ALA A 527 -14.91 -5.94 12.70
CA ALA A 527 -14.46 -6.27 11.34
C ALA A 527 -14.59 -7.78 11.09
N SER A 528 -14.63 -8.23 9.84
CA SER A 528 -14.49 -9.68 9.56
C SER A 528 -13.05 -10.13 9.79
N CYS A 529 -12.06 -9.36 9.34
CA CYS A 529 -10.67 -9.59 9.70
C CYS A 529 -9.86 -8.30 9.80
N ILE A 530 -8.75 -8.34 10.53
CA ILE A 530 -7.75 -7.27 10.56
C ILE A 530 -6.38 -7.88 10.26
N ASN A 531 -5.72 -7.39 9.21
CA ASN A 531 -4.38 -7.81 8.81
C ASN A 531 -3.46 -6.59 8.77
N ILE A 532 -2.49 -6.52 9.68
CA ILE A 532 -1.53 -5.42 9.77
C ILE A 532 -0.15 -5.93 9.35
N SER A 533 0.32 -5.47 8.20
CA SER A 533 1.69 -5.65 7.71
C SER A 533 2.32 -4.27 7.60
N SER A 534 2.93 -3.80 8.70
CA SER A 534 3.49 -2.45 8.77
C SER A 534 4.87 -2.41 9.43
N SER A 535 5.50 -1.25 9.33
CA SER A 535 6.70 -0.86 10.07
C SER A 535 6.45 0.53 10.65
N GLY A 536 6.93 0.78 11.87
CA GLY A 536 6.76 2.04 12.58
C GLY A 536 5.68 2.05 13.68
N LEU A 537 4.81 1.04 13.79
CA LEU A 537 3.85 0.97 14.89
C LEU A 537 4.53 0.48 16.17
N THR A 538 4.43 1.27 17.24
CA THR A 538 4.90 0.85 18.58
C THR A 538 3.76 0.32 19.46
N SER A 539 2.51 0.60 19.10
CA SER A 539 1.30 0.11 19.79
C SER A 539 0.13 0.01 18.81
N LEU A 540 -0.92 -0.72 19.21
CA LEU A 540 -2.18 -0.80 18.48
C LEU A 540 -3.19 0.29 18.87
N ASN A 541 -2.72 1.38 19.48
CA ASN A 541 -3.60 2.49 19.88
C ASN A 541 -4.38 3.02 18.68
N GLY A 542 -5.70 3.12 18.84
CA GLY A 542 -6.65 3.31 17.75
C GLY A 542 -7.60 2.14 17.58
N LEU A 543 -7.31 0.97 18.14
CA LEU A 543 -8.22 -0.20 18.07
C LEU A 543 -8.93 -0.49 19.41
N GLN A 544 -8.99 0.49 20.33
CA GLN A 544 -9.61 0.31 21.65
C GLN A 544 -11.12 0.05 21.59
N GLY A 545 -11.78 0.47 20.52
CA GLY A 545 -13.20 0.22 20.31
C GLY A 545 -13.52 -1.22 19.91
N LEU A 546 -12.54 -2.02 19.46
CA LEU A 546 -12.79 -3.28 18.78
C LEU A 546 -13.35 -4.36 19.73
N ILE A 547 -14.58 -4.82 19.46
CA ILE A 547 -15.32 -5.82 20.24
C ILE A 547 -15.30 -7.19 19.54
N SER A 548 -15.37 -7.20 18.20
CA SER A 548 -15.51 -8.43 17.41
C SER A 548 -14.63 -8.42 16.16
N VAL A 549 -13.83 -9.47 15.97
CA VAL A 549 -13.07 -9.71 14.74
C VAL A 549 -12.84 -11.20 14.57
N ASP A 550 -13.14 -11.81 13.41
CA ASP A 550 -12.96 -13.27 13.26
C ASP A 550 -11.48 -13.67 13.24
N SER A 551 -10.66 -12.97 12.45
CA SER A 551 -9.21 -13.20 12.34
C SER A 551 -8.41 -11.91 12.48
N PHE A 552 -7.40 -11.92 13.34
CA PHE A 552 -6.51 -10.79 13.58
C PHE A 552 -5.04 -11.20 13.41
N LEU A 553 -4.42 -10.76 12.32
CA LEU A 553 -3.06 -11.08 11.93
C LEU A 553 -2.18 -9.83 11.96
N ILE A 554 -1.02 -9.93 12.60
CA ILE A 554 -0.08 -8.82 12.74
C ILE A 554 1.32 -9.29 12.34
N SER A 555 1.93 -8.53 11.45
CA SER A 555 3.32 -8.62 11.04
C SER A 555 3.95 -7.22 11.08
N ASP A 556 4.36 -6.80 12.27
CA ASP A 556 5.04 -5.52 12.51
C ASP A 556 6.21 -5.72 13.47
N SER A 557 7.40 -5.28 13.06
CA SER A 557 8.64 -5.50 13.81
C SER A 557 8.79 -4.63 15.06
N ASP A 558 8.06 -3.53 15.16
CA ASP A 558 8.35 -2.44 16.11
C ASP A 558 7.36 -2.38 17.29
N LEU A 559 6.32 -3.22 17.29
CA LEU A 559 5.31 -3.28 18.35
C LEU A 559 5.93 -3.69 19.70
N ILE A 560 5.71 -2.85 20.72
CA ILE A 560 6.15 -3.10 22.10
C ILE A 560 5.00 -3.47 23.06
N ASN A 561 3.75 -3.13 22.70
CA ASN A 561 2.55 -3.50 23.46
C ASN A 561 1.33 -3.65 22.53
N ILE A 562 0.30 -4.33 23.04
CA ILE A 562 -0.98 -4.58 22.38
C ILE A 562 -2.16 -4.24 23.31
N ASP A 563 -2.01 -3.28 24.20
CA ASP A 563 -3.01 -2.98 25.25
C ASP A 563 -4.37 -2.52 24.69
N ALA A 564 -4.36 -2.00 23.46
CA ALA A 564 -5.56 -1.49 22.81
C ALA A 564 -6.61 -2.58 22.53
N ILE A 565 -6.25 -3.85 22.42
CA ILE A 565 -7.17 -4.91 21.96
C ILE A 565 -7.84 -5.69 23.10
N THR A 566 -7.78 -5.17 24.33
CA THR A 566 -8.35 -5.79 25.54
C THR A 566 -9.88 -5.91 25.53
N THR A 567 -10.55 -5.15 24.68
CA THR A 567 -12.02 -5.06 24.56
C THR A 567 -12.62 -6.15 23.68
N ILE A 568 -11.81 -6.87 22.90
CA ILE A 568 -12.28 -7.92 21.99
C ILE A 568 -12.86 -9.09 22.81
N THR A 569 -14.11 -9.44 22.53
CA THR A 569 -14.81 -10.57 23.15
C THR A 569 -15.11 -11.71 22.17
N GLU A 570 -15.12 -11.42 20.86
CA GLU A 570 -15.38 -12.38 19.79
C GLU A 570 -14.19 -12.40 18.82
N ILE A 571 -13.42 -13.48 18.84
CA ILE A 571 -12.28 -13.76 17.97
C ILE A 571 -12.01 -15.25 17.81
N ASN A 572 -11.73 -15.69 16.58
CA ASN A 572 -11.45 -17.09 16.27
C ASN A 572 -9.94 -17.34 16.04
N GLU A 573 -9.26 -16.41 15.37
CA GLU A 573 -7.83 -16.51 15.06
C GLU A 573 -7.07 -15.24 15.46
N PHE A 574 -5.92 -15.43 16.13
CA PHE A 574 -4.99 -14.36 16.48
C PHE A 574 -3.56 -14.81 16.18
N SER A 575 -2.84 -14.05 15.36
CA SER A 575 -1.44 -14.34 15.05
C SER A 575 -0.62 -13.07 15.08
N ILE A 576 0.51 -13.08 15.79
CA ILE A 576 1.37 -11.91 15.95
C ILE A 576 2.83 -12.23 15.68
N VAL A 577 3.46 -11.42 14.83
CA VAL A 577 4.90 -11.32 14.64
C VAL A 577 5.34 -9.97 15.16
N ALA A 578 5.78 -9.93 16.41
CA ALA A 578 6.24 -8.71 17.10
C ALA A 578 7.43 -9.06 18.01
N PRO A 579 8.68 -9.02 17.49
CA PRO A 579 9.88 -9.38 18.25
C PRO A 579 10.11 -8.52 19.49
N SER A 580 9.59 -7.30 19.54
CA SER A 580 9.77 -6.39 20.68
C SER A 580 8.70 -6.52 21.77
N LEU A 581 7.68 -7.35 21.55
CA LEU A 581 6.60 -7.59 22.50
C LEU A 581 7.06 -8.45 23.68
N THR A 582 6.70 -8.05 24.90
CA THR A 582 7.15 -8.68 26.15
C THR A 582 6.04 -9.25 27.04
N SER A 583 4.76 -9.01 26.74
CA SER A 583 3.61 -9.53 27.47
C SER A 583 2.44 -9.81 26.53
N LEU A 584 1.61 -10.80 26.90
CA LEU A 584 0.37 -11.18 26.21
C LEU A 584 -0.87 -10.88 27.07
N ALA A 585 -0.74 -10.22 28.22
CA ALA A 585 -1.84 -9.94 29.13
C ALA A 585 -3.10 -9.37 28.45
N PRO A 586 -3.00 -8.51 27.42
CA PRO A 586 -4.16 -8.00 26.71
C PRO A 586 -5.07 -9.05 26.05
N ILE A 587 -4.52 -10.21 25.65
CA ILE A 587 -5.28 -11.27 24.98
C ILE A 587 -5.84 -12.33 25.95
N SER A 588 -5.60 -12.19 27.26
CA SER A 588 -5.98 -13.17 28.29
C SER A 588 -7.49 -13.50 28.35
N ASN A 589 -8.35 -12.63 27.83
CA ASN A 589 -9.80 -12.77 27.85
C ASN A 589 -10.41 -13.19 26.51
N PHE A 590 -9.61 -13.58 25.50
CA PHE A 590 -10.08 -13.99 24.18
C PHE A 590 -10.74 -15.38 24.22
N SER A 591 -11.88 -15.47 24.90
CA SER A 591 -12.50 -16.73 25.30
C SER A 591 -13.00 -17.59 24.14
N THR A 592 -13.21 -17.01 22.95
CA THR A 592 -13.64 -17.73 21.74
C THR A 592 -12.47 -18.18 20.85
N LEU A 593 -11.23 -17.79 21.18
CA LEU A 593 -10.06 -18.02 20.34
C LEU A 593 -9.79 -19.53 20.16
N THR A 594 -9.62 -19.96 18.90
CA THR A 594 -9.31 -21.34 18.56
C THR A 594 -7.92 -21.49 17.92
N ILE A 595 -7.41 -20.46 17.26
CA ILE A 595 -6.08 -20.47 16.62
C ILE A 595 -5.22 -19.36 17.20
N LEU A 596 -4.05 -19.72 17.75
CA LEU A 596 -3.08 -18.78 18.31
C LEU A 596 -1.70 -18.98 17.69
N GLY A 597 -1.18 -17.94 17.04
CA GLY A 597 0.17 -17.86 16.49
C GLY A 597 1.03 -16.81 17.19
N LEU A 598 2.20 -17.21 17.68
CA LEU A 598 3.14 -16.33 18.38
C LEU A 598 4.51 -16.34 17.72
N ARG A 599 5.01 -15.16 17.39
CA ARG A 599 6.40 -14.93 17.02
C ARG A 599 6.92 -13.68 17.74
N CYS A 600 7.50 -13.87 18.91
CA CYS A 600 7.78 -12.80 19.86
C CYS A 600 9.00 -13.14 20.75
N ASN A 601 9.36 -12.25 21.68
CA ASN A 601 10.41 -12.45 22.68
C ASN A 601 9.83 -12.49 24.12
N ILE A 602 8.61 -13.01 24.30
CA ILE A 602 8.03 -13.21 25.63
C ILE A 602 8.83 -14.25 26.43
N ASN A 603 8.81 -14.13 27.76
CA ASN A 603 9.58 -15.00 28.65
C ASN A 603 8.76 -16.17 29.23
N ASP A 604 7.44 -16.05 29.27
CA ASP A 604 6.52 -17.08 29.74
C ASP A 604 5.15 -16.97 29.04
N LEU A 605 4.28 -17.97 29.24
CA LEU A 605 2.95 -18.04 28.65
C LEU A 605 1.84 -17.87 29.71
N SER A 606 2.14 -17.34 30.90
CA SER A 606 1.16 -17.26 31.99
C SER A 606 -0.06 -16.39 31.64
N ASP A 607 0.16 -15.36 30.81
CA ASP A 607 -0.88 -14.46 30.32
C ASP A 607 -1.98 -15.17 29.49
N ILE A 608 -1.71 -16.35 28.93
CA ILE A 608 -2.67 -17.11 28.09
C ILE A 608 -3.28 -18.33 28.78
N GLU A 609 -3.10 -18.48 30.10
CA GLU A 609 -3.59 -19.64 30.86
C GLU A 609 -5.11 -19.87 30.83
N ASN A 610 -5.88 -18.80 30.55
CA ASN A 610 -7.33 -18.83 30.54
C ASN A 610 -7.94 -19.12 29.15
N LEU A 611 -7.13 -19.28 28.09
CA LEU A 611 -7.60 -19.56 26.73
C LEU A 611 -7.95 -21.04 26.54
N THR A 612 -9.12 -21.46 26.99
CA THR A 612 -9.47 -22.90 27.06
C THR A 612 -9.89 -23.54 25.72
N ASN A 613 -10.19 -22.73 24.70
CA ASN A 613 -10.75 -23.18 23.42
C ASN A 613 -9.70 -23.32 22.30
N ILE A 614 -8.42 -23.16 22.60
CA ILE A 614 -7.34 -23.25 21.61
C ILE A 614 -7.29 -24.66 21.02
N GLU A 615 -7.53 -24.73 19.72
CA GLU A 615 -7.43 -25.93 18.89
C GLU A 615 -6.05 -26.01 18.21
N HIS A 616 -5.54 -24.89 17.70
CA HIS A 616 -4.24 -24.81 17.02
C HIS A 616 -3.33 -23.79 17.70
N PHE A 617 -2.13 -24.23 18.09
CA PHE A 617 -1.13 -23.36 18.71
C PHE A 617 0.20 -23.39 17.94
N TYR A 618 0.70 -22.23 17.54
CA TYR A 618 1.97 -22.08 16.86
C TYR A 618 2.86 -21.12 17.63
N MET A 619 4.10 -21.52 17.91
CA MET A 619 5.11 -20.70 18.55
C MET A 619 6.39 -20.73 17.72
N ASN A 620 6.91 -19.55 17.39
CA ASN A 620 8.07 -19.38 16.52
C ASN A 620 9.06 -18.37 17.10
N THR A 621 10.36 -18.66 17.15
CA THR A 621 11.43 -17.75 17.64
C THR A 621 11.24 -17.22 19.07
N CYS A 622 10.36 -17.82 19.87
CA CYS A 622 10.08 -17.41 21.25
C CYS A 622 11.16 -17.95 22.20
N ASN A 623 12.40 -17.49 21.99
CA ASN A 623 13.60 -18.09 22.54
C ASN A 623 13.78 -17.89 24.05
N ALA A 624 13.00 -17.02 24.68
CA ALA A 624 13.05 -16.82 26.12
C ALA A 624 12.06 -17.71 26.90
N VAL A 625 11.11 -18.37 26.22
CA VAL A 625 10.16 -19.31 26.82
C VAL A 625 10.87 -20.64 27.13
N THR A 626 10.96 -21.01 28.41
CA THR A 626 11.71 -22.22 28.84
C THR A 626 10.85 -23.46 29.09
N SER A 627 9.54 -23.29 29.30
CA SER A 627 8.51 -24.33 29.47
C SER A 627 7.22 -23.86 28.80
N LEU A 628 6.27 -24.78 28.56
CA LEU A 628 4.95 -24.41 28.08
C LEU A 628 3.99 -24.09 29.24
N ASP A 629 4.51 -23.74 30.43
CA ASP A 629 3.69 -23.33 31.56
C ASP A 629 2.84 -22.11 31.16
N GLY A 630 1.51 -22.28 31.24
CA GLY A 630 0.52 -21.34 30.70
C GLY A 630 -0.41 -21.98 29.67
N ILE A 631 -0.12 -23.16 29.12
CA ILE A 631 -1.04 -23.85 28.18
C ILE A 631 -1.79 -25.03 28.82
N GLN A 632 -1.72 -25.21 30.14
CA GLN A 632 -2.23 -26.42 30.81
C GLN A 632 -3.74 -26.64 30.59
N ASN A 633 -4.47 -25.58 30.25
CA ASN A 633 -5.92 -25.61 30.03
C ASN A 633 -6.32 -25.73 28.55
N PHE A 634 -5.38 -25.93 27.62
CA PHE A 634 -5.66 -26.08 26.18
C PHE A 634 -6.19 -27.49 25.88
N ASN A 635 -7.35 -27.81 26.44
CA ASN A 635 -7.98 -29.14 26.35
C ASN A 635 -8.50 -29.45 24.94
N ALA A 636 -8.77 -28.41 24.13
CA ALA A 636 -9.21 -28.53 22.73
C ALA A 636 -8.04 -28.71 21.74
N LEU A 637 -6.79 -28.62 22.20
CA LEU A 637 -5.62 -28.55 21.34
C LEU A 637 -5.46 -29.83 20.51
N ASN A 638 -5.62 -29.68 19.20
CA ASN A 638 -5.46 -30.74 18.21
C ASN A 638 -4.20 -30.57 17.35
N GLN A 639 -3.64 -29.37 17.27
CA GLN A 639 -2.44 -29.08 16.49
C GLN A 639 -1.48 -28.16 17.23
N ILE A 640 -0.21 -28.55 17.28
CA ILE A 640 0.87 -27.72 17.81
C ILE A 640 2.07 -27.65 16.86
N GLY A 641 2.60 -26.44 16.67
CA GLY A 641 3.83 -26.17 15.94
C GLY A 641 4.81 -25.36 16.77
N LEU A 642 6.00 -25.89 17.01
CA LEU A 642 7.08 -25.24 17.75
C LEU A 642 8.29 -25.10 16.83
N PHE A 643 8.66 -23.88 16.47
CA PHE A 643 9.70 -23.60 15.47
C PHE A 643 10.74 -22.65 16.06
N TYR A 644 12.02 -23.00 16.02
CA TYR A 644 13.08 -22.11 16.49
C TYR A 644 12.84 -21.64 17.93
N CYS A 645 12.42 -22.54 18.84
CA CYS A 645 12.12 -22.18 20.24
C CYS A 645 13.30 -22.61 21.12
N ASP A 646 14.43 -21.93 20.97
CA ASP A 646 15.73 -22.37 21.47
C ASP A 646 15.87 -22.35 23.00
N GLY A 647 14.94 -21.70 23.71
CA GLY A 647 14.86 -21.71 25.17
C GLY A 647 14.07 -22.89 25.73
N LEU A 648 13.21 -23.51 24.93
CA LEU A 648 12.23 -24.48 25.41
C LEU A 648 12.90 -25.80 25.78
N THR A 649 12.77 -26.23 27.04
CA THR A 649 13.50 -27.40 27.56
C THR A 649 12.72 -28.70 27.52
N ASN A 650 11.39 -28.63 27.53
CA ASN A 650 10.46 -29.77 27.51
C ASN A 650 9.05 -29.33 27.04
N THR A 651 8.17 -30.30 26.76
CA THR A 651 6.76 -30.06 26.41
C THR A 651 5.78 -30.68 27.42
N ASN A 652 6.12 -30.72 28.70
CA ASN A 652 5.38 -31.51 29.69
C ASN A 652 3.91 -31.10 29.85
N GLU A 653 3.54 -29.88 29.49
CA GLU A 653 2.17 -29.38 29.61
C GLU A 653 1.22 -29.98 28.56
N LEU A 654 1.75 -30.53 27.46
CA LEU A 654 0.96 -31.23 26.41
C LEU A 654 0.33 -32.55 26.89
N VAL A 655 0.69 -33.02 28.09
CA VAL A 655 0.03 -34.19 28.71
C VAL A 655 -1.45 -33.95 29.03
N ASN A 656 -1.90 -32.69 28.98
CA ASN A 656 -3.31 -32.32 29.18
C ASN A 656 -4.10 -32.24 27.85
N SER A 657 -3.43 -32.33 26.69
CA SER A 657 -4.04 -32.12 25.39
C SER A 657 -4.41 -33.46 24.72
N ASP A 658 -5.52 -34.04 25.18
CA ASP A 658 -6.00 -35.37 24.76
C ASP A 658 -6.39 -35.47 23.27
N LEU A 659 -6.67 -34.33 22.62
CA LEU A 659 -7.10 -34.25 21.22
C LEU A 659 -5.94 -34.04 20.22
N LEU A 660 -4.68 -34.02 20.70
CA LEU A 660 -3.51 -33.79 19.85
C LEU A 660 -3.45 -34.78 18.69
N ASN A 661 -3.41 -34.24 17.48
CA ASN A 661 -3.40 -34.97 16.23
C ASN A 661 -2.24 -34.57 15.31
N LYS A 662 -1.76 -33.34 15.41
CA LYS A 662 -0.64 -32.83 14.61
C LYS A 662 0.40 -32.15 15.49
N ILE A 663 1.63 -32.62 15.44
CA ILE A 663 2.75 -32.11 16.23
C ILE A 663 3.91 -31.87 15.28
N SER A 664 4.41 -30.64 15.25
CA SER A 664 5.59 -30.27 14.47
C SER A 664 6.56 -29.48 15.35
N ILE A 665 7.76 -30.01 15.53
CA ILE A 665 8.82 -29.40 16.33
C ILE A 665 10.05 -29.29 15.44
N PHE A 666 10.57 -28.08 15.27
CA PHE A 666 11.71 -27.80 14.40
C PHE A 666 12.69 -26.86 15.10
N SER A 667 13.98 -27.22 15.15
CA SER A 667 15.05 -26.35 15.66
C SER A 667 14.75 -25.82 17.07
N CYS A 668 14.44 -26.67 18.04
CA CYS A 668 14.26 -26.25 19.43
C CYS A 668 15.46 -26.74 20.23
N ASP A 669 16.56 -26.00 20.15
CA ASP A 669 17.89 -26.54 20.48
C ASP A 669 18.08 -26.90 21.97
N ALA A 670 17.34 -26.28 22.89
CA ALA A 670 17.36 -26.64 24.32
C ALA A 670 16.42 -27.81 24.69
N LEU A 671 15.62 -28.31 23.75
CA LEU A 671 14.58 -29.29 24.04
C LEU A 671 15.18 -30.65 24.37
N THR A 672 14.92 -31.16 25.57
CA THR A 672 15.49 -32.43 26.05
C THR A 672 14.51 -33.62 26.00
N SER A 673 13.20 -33.32 25.98
CA SER A 673 12.16 -34.34 25.93
C SER A 673 10.87 -33.79 25.33
N VAL A 674 10.15 -34.64 24.60
CA VAL A 674 8.78 -34.37 24.14
C VAL A 674 7.83 -35.32 24.86
N SER A 675 6.79 -34.79 25.48
CA SER A 675 5.76 -35.55 26.18
C SER A 675 4.40 -35.18 25.62
N ILE A 676 3.53 -36.16 25.38
CA ILE A 676 2.13 -35.96 24.99
C ILE A 676 1.18 -36.66 25.98
N SER A 677 -0.12 -36.38 25.87
CA SER A 677 -1.12 -37.10 26.65
C SER A 677 -1.17 -38.58 26.27
N SER A 678 -1.17 -39.45 27.28
CA SER A 678 -1.42 -40.89 27.09
C SER A 678 -2.82 -41.22 26.59
N ASN A 679 -3.75 -40.26 26.53
CA ASN A 679 -5.09 -40.47 25.96
C ASN A 679 -5.12 -40.31 24.44
N VAL A 680 -4.06 -39.81 23.82
CA VAL A 680 -3.97 -39.67 22.35
C VAL A 680 -3.94 -41.05 21.71
N THR A 681 -4.95 -41.36 20.88
CA THR A 681 -5.07 -42.66 20.19
C THR A 681 -4.65 -42.63 18.72
N SER A 682 -4.62 -41.45 18.09
CA SER A 682 -4.33 -41.29 16.66
C SER A 682 -3.65 -39.96 16.36
N ILE A 683 -2.57 -40.02 15.58
CA ILE A 683 -1.81 -38.85 15.15
C ILE A 683 -1.82 -38.80 13.61
N ASP A 684 -2.26 -37.70 13.02
CA ASP A 684 -2.12 -37.51 11.58
C ASP A 684 -0.66 -37.20 11.22
N ARG A 685 -0.01 -36.29 11.98
CA ARG A 685 1.39 -35.94 11.73
C ARG A 685 2.18 -35.76 13.02
N PHE A 686 3.31 -36.46 13.10
CA PHE A 686 4.38 -36.17 14.05
C PHE A 686 5.65 -35.83 13.28
N ASN A 687 6.20 -34.64 13.51
CA ASN A 687 7.49 -34.23 12.99
C ASN A 687 8.33 -33.65 14.13
N LEU A 688 9.51 -34.23 14.33
CA LEU A 688 10.57 -33.69 15.18
C LEU A 688 11.82 -33.55 14.32
N SER A 689 12.34 -32.34 14.18
CA SER A 689 13.50 -32.06 13.34
C SER A 689 14.49 -31.10 14.00
N THR A 690 15.79 -31.33 13.79
CA THR A 690 16.88 -30.41 14.20
C THR A 690 16.83 -30.07 15.69
N SER A 691 16.53 -31.05 16.55
CA SER A 691 16.39 -30.84 18.01
C SER A 691 17.32 -31.80 18.75
N ASP A 692 18.61 -31.53 18.65
CA ASP A 692 19.69 -32.48 18.98
C ASP A 692 19.77 -32.89 20.45
N LEU A 693 19.19 -32.12 21.37
CA LEU A 693 19.19 -32.48 22.80
C LEU A 693 18.04 -33.39 23.21
N VAL A 694 17.10 -33.70 22.31
CA VAL A 694 15.95 -34.56 22.64
C VAL A 694 16.41 -35.99 22.85
N THR A 695 16.25 -36.49 24.08
CA THR A 695 16.67 -37.85 24.46
C THR A 695 15.50 -38.79 24.71
N SER A 696 14.28 -38.27 24.87
CA SER A 696 13.09 -39.07 25.17
C SER A 696 11.81 -38.50 24.56
N LEU A 697 10.94 -39.42 24.14
CA LEU A 697 9.60 -39.16 23.63
C LEU A 697 8.62 -40.00 24.47
N ASN A 698 7.68 -39.36 25.17
CA ASN A 698 6.81 -39.99 26.17
C ASN A 698 5.32 -39.81 25.84
N GLY A 699 4.46 -40.74 26.29
CA GLY A 699 2.99 -40.63 26.16
C GLY A 699 2.40 -41.25 24.89
N PHE A 700 3.21 -41.99 24.12
CA PHE A 700 2.78 -42.61 22.85
C PHE A 700 2.21 -44.03 22.99
N GLU A 701 2.08 -44.55 24.22
CA GLU A 701 1.81 -45.96 24.47
C GLU A 701 0.45 -46.40 23.91
N ASN A 702 -0.54 -45.51 23.94
CA ASN A 702 -1.89 -45.76 23.45
C ASN A 702 -2.14 -45.37 21.99
N VAL A 703 -1.15 -44.78 21.31
CA VAL A 703 -1.29 -44.40 19.89
C VAL A 703 -1.40 -45.66 19.05
N SER A 704 -2.49 -45.78 18.29
CA SER A 704 -2.84 -46.97 17.50
C SER A 704 -2.69 -46.76 15.99
N SER A 705 -2.64 -45.51 15.54
CA SER A 705 -2.40 -45.16 14.14
C SER A 705 -1.63 -43.84 14.01
N ILE A 706 -0.64 -43.82 13.12
CA ILE A 706 0.04 -42.58 12.72
C ILE A 706 0.06 -42.48 11.20
N ASN A 707 -0.42 -41.39 10.60
CA ASN A 707 -0.38 -41.22 9.14
C ASN A 707 1.01 -40.80 8.66
N ARG A 708 1.68 -39.84 9.31
CA ARG A 708 3.05 -39.44 8.98
C ARG A 708 3.91 -39.25 10.23
N PHE A 709 5.03 -39.98 10.30
CA PHE A 709 5.98 -39.95 11.41
C PHE A 709 7.39 -39.59 10.89
N GLU A 710 7.92 -38.46 11.34
CA GLU A 710 9.20 -37.90 10.87
C GLU A 710 10.10 -37.55 12.05
N ILE A 711 11.32 -38.10 12.06
CA ILE A 711 12.39 -37.75 13.00
C ILE A 711 13.65 -37.43 12.19
N ASN A 712 14.09 -36.18 12.17
CA ASN A 712 15.24 -35.79 11.34
C ASN A 712 16.28 -35.00 12.15
N ASN A 713 17.57 -35.31 12.06
CA ASN A 713 18.63 -34.55 12.73
C ASN A 713 18.31 -34.30 14.22
N CYS A 714 18.05 -35.37 14.97
CA CYS A 714 17.80 -35.34 16.41
C CYS A 714 18.83 -36.22 17.10
N ASP A 715 20.08 -35.75 17.13
CA ASP A 715 21.24 -36.58 17.45
C ASP A 715 21.30 -37.09 18.89
N GLY A 716 20.49 -36.55 19.81
CA GLY A 716 20.34 -37.04 21.17
C GLY A 716 19.39 -38.23 21.31
N LEU A 717 18.56 -38.51 20.30
CA LEU A 717 17.48 -39.48 20.42
C LEU A 717 17.99 -40.90 20.15
N ALA A 718 18.27 -41.64 21.22
CA ALA A 718 18.80 -43.00 21.13
C ALA A 718 17.74 -44.08 20.84
N THR A 719 16.47 -43.81 21.14
CA THR A 719 15.35 -44.77 20.99
C THR A 719 14.07 -44.05 20.55
N LEU A 720 13.25 -44.69 19.72
CA LEU A 720 11.92 -44.20 19.37
C LEU A 720 10.94 -44.35 20.58
N PRO A 721 9.76 -43.71 20.54
CA PRO A 721 8.77 -43.87 21.61
C PRO A 721 8.31 -45.33 21.72
N ASN A 722 7.89 -45.74 22.91
CA ASN A 722 7.21 -47.02 23.08
C ASN A 722 5.79 -46.93 22.50
N PHE A 723 5.57 -47.57 21.36
CA PHE A 723 4.24 -47.72 20.78
C PHE A 723 3.63 -49.09 21.12
N SER A 724 2.89 -49.17 22.22
CA SER A 724 2.32 -50.46 22.67
C SER A 724 1.16 -50.94 21.79
N ASN A 725 0.39 -50.01 21.20
CA ASN A 725 -0.81 -50.32 20.40
C ASN A 725 -0.68 -50.04 18.89
N LEU A 726 0.47 -49.52 18.43
CA LEU A 726 0.65 -49.13 17.03
C LEU A 726 0.91 -50.35 16.15
N THR A 727 -0.08 -50.75 15.37
CA THR A 727 0.03 -51.87 14.40
C THR A 727 0.13 -51.39 12.96
N THR A 728 -0.23 -50.14 12.68
CA THR A 728 -0.25 -49.57 11.33
C THR A 728 0.26 -48.14 11.32
N LEU A 729 1.09 -47.84 10.33
CA LEU A 729 1.67 -46.52 10.09
C LEU A 729 1.52 -46.15 8.61
N GLY A 730 1.28 -44.89 8.28
CA GLY A 730 1.27 -44.40 6.91
C GLY A 730 2.68 -44.30 6.35
N GLU A 731 3.40 -43.22 6.68
CA GLU A 731 4.78 -42.96 6.24
C GLU A 731 5.72 -42.71 7.41
N VAL A 732 6.93 -43.28 7.33
CA VAL A 732 8.02 -43.11 8.29
C VAL A 732 9.22 -42.50 7.58
N THR A 733 9.75 -41.41 8.12
CA THR A 733 11.05 -40.86 7.71
C THR A 733 11.93 -40.69 8.94
N ILE A 734 13.11 -41.31 8.90
CA ILE A 734 14.16 -41.21 9.90
C ILE A 734 15.42 -40.80 9.15
N ASP A 735 15.86 -39.56 9.28
CA ASP A 735 17.03 -39.04 8.55
C ASP A 735 18.04 -38.37 9.49
N GLY A 736 19.30 -38.80 9.44
CA GLY A 736 20.40 -38.12 10.13
C GLY A 736 20.31 -38.11 11.66
N ASN A 737 19.88 -39.19 12.30
CA ASN A 737 19.82 -39.29 13.77
C ASN A 737 20.98 -40.15 14.29
N ASP A 738 22.08 -39.53 14.72
CA ASP A 738 23.36 -40.22 14.97
C ASP A 738 23.40 -41.03 16.28
N ALA A 739 22.45 -40.86 17.21
CA ALA A 739 22.29 -41.75 18.36
C ALA A 739 21.34 -42.93 18.10
N LEU A 740 20.51 -42.87 17.06
CA LEU A 740 19.46 -43.86 16.82
C LEU A 740 20.02 -45.09 16.10
N THR A 741 20.39 -46.11 16.87
CA THR A 741 21.06 -47.32 16.35
C THR A 741 20.13 -48.45 15.92
N SER A 742 18.85 -48.35 16.30
CA SER A 742 17.81 -49.36 16.04
C SER A 742 16.44 -48.68 15.89
N LEU A 743 15.42 -49.43 15.46
CA LEU A 743 14.03 -48.95 15.33
C LEU A 743 13.16 -49.43 16.50
N ASN A 744 13.78 -49.70 17.64
CA ASN A 744 13.10 -50.13 18.86
C ASN A 744 12.00 -49.12 19.23
N GLY A 745 10.78 -49.63 19.43
CA GLY A 745 9.55 -48.83 19.49
C GLY A 745 8.57 -49.19 18.36
N LEU A 746 9.08 -49.57 17.18
CA LEU A 746 8.26 -50.00 16.03
C LEU A 746 7.97 -51.51 15.98
N ASN A 747 8.33 -52.26 17.03
CA ASN A 747 8.27 -53.71 17.11
C ASN A 747 6.87 -54.34 17.04
N ASN A 748 5.81 -53.54 17.16
CA ASN A 748 4.44 -54.03 17.04
C ASN A 748 3.82 -53.75 15.65
N LEU A 749 4.53 -53.05 14.76
CA LEU A 749 4.03 -52.73 13.43
C LEU A 749 3.81 -53.98 12.57
N ASN A 750 2.62 -54.10 11.98
CA ASN A 750 2.31 -55.10 10.96
C ASN A 750 2.31 -54.52 9.55
N THR A 751 1.98 -53.23 9.42
CA THR A 751 1.81 -52.57 8.12
C THR A 751 2.36 -51.15 8.12
N ILE A 752 3.13 -50.81 7.09
CA ILE A 752 3.44 -49.42 6.69
C ILE A 752 2.76 -49.18 5.34
N THR A 753 1.69 -48.40 5.25
CA THR A 753 0.91 -48.30 4.00
C THR A 753 1.62 -47.49 2.92
N GLY A 754 2.48 -46.55 3.33
CA GLY A 754 3.32 -45.73 2.47
C GLY A 754 4.80 -46.12 2.58
N ARG A 755 5.66 -45.13 2.76
CA ARG A 755 7.11 -45.30 2.69
C ARG A 755 7.75 -45.47 4.07
N LEU A 756 8.68 -46.42 4.19
CA LEU A 756 9.75 -46.39 5.20
C LEU A 756 11.02 -45.81 4.57
N TRP A 757 11.43 -44.63 5.02
CA TRP A 757 12.70 -44.01 4.66
C TRP A 757 13.60 -43.96 5.88
N VAL A 758 14.74 -44.64 5.82
CA VAL A 758 15.77 -44.56 6.85
C VAL A 758 17.08 -44.16 6.22
N ARG A 759 17.65 -43.06 6.72
CA ARG A 759 18.97 -42.57 6.36
C ARG A 759 19.76 -42.18 7.60
N GLY A 760 21.00 -42.63 7.70
CA GLY A 760 21.88 -42.28 8.82
C GLY A 760 22.82 -43.39 9.24
N SER A 761 24.08 -43.02 9.46
CA SER A 761 25.17 -43.97 9.66
C SER A 761 25.12 -44.71 11.00
N ALA A 762 24.37 -44.21 11.98
CA ALA A 762 24.24 -44.88 13.28
C ALA A 762 23.36 -46.13 13.26
N MET A 763 22.45 -46.25 12.29
CA MET A 763 21.51 -47.37 12.21
C MET A 763 22.24 -48.68 11.91
N THR A 764 22.17 -49.66 12.82
CA THR A 764 22.89 -50.94 12.71
C THR A 764 21.98 -52.17 12.59
N SER A 765 20.69 -52.04 12.93
CA SER A 765 19.76 -53.16 12.94
C SER A 765 18.35 -52.75 12.55
N LEU A 766 17.66 -53.63 11.81
CA LEU A 766 16.23 -53.54 11.48
C LEU A 766 15.41 -54.62 12.19
N THR A 767 15.98 -55.36 13.15
CA THR A 767 15.33 -56.50 13.81
C THR A 767 14.02 -56.15 14.51
N ASP A 768 13.88 -54.89 14.94
CA ASP A 768 12.64 -54.34 15.48
C ASP A 768 11.50 -54.28 14.46
N LEU A 769 11.72 -54.53 13.17
CA LEU A 769 10.65 -54.60 12.15
C LEU A 769 10.15 -56.03 11.90
N SER A 770 10.57 -57.02 12.69
CA SER A 770 10.28 -58.45 12.46
C SER A 770 8.79 -58.82 12.42
N ASN A 771 7.87 -57.98 12.90
CA ASN A 771 6.43 -58.21 12.80
C ASN A 771 5.78 -57.61 11.54
N LEU A 772 6.55 -56.87 10.72
CA LEU A 772 6.07 -56.18 9.54
C LEU A 772 5.80 -57.19 8.42
N THR A 773 4.58 -57.15 7.87
CA THR A 773 4.11 -58.07 6.80
C THR A 773 3.82 -57.37 5.48
N SER A 774 3.56 -56.06 5.52
CA SER A 774 3.24 -55.26 4.34
C SER A 774 3.88 -53.87 4.44
N ILE A 775 4.47 -53.42 3.33
CA ILE A 775 5.06 -52.08 3.21
C ILE A 775 4.70 -51.47 1.85
N GLY A 776 4.48 -50.15 1.80
CA GLY A 776 4.32 -49.44 0.54
C GLY A 776 5.66 -49.36 -0.20
N SER A 777 6.60 -48.57 0.30
CA SER A 777 7.96 -48.43 -0.27
C SER A 777 9.04 -48.57 0.79
N LEU A 778 10.18 -49.15 0.42
CA LEU A 778 11.36 -49.26 1.28
C LEU A 778 12.53 -48.45 0.70
N HIS A 779 13.01 -47.47 1.46
CA HIS A 779 14.21 -46.69 1.18
C HIS A 779 15.18 -46.80 2.35
N LEU A 780 16.35 -47.40 2.11
CA LEU A 780 17.44 -47.46 3.08
C LEU A 780 18.68 -46.81 2.48
N GLU A 781 19.21 -45.81 3.14
CA GLU A 781 20.34 -45.04 2.65
C GLU A 781 21.40 -44.77 3.70
N SER A 782 22.69 -44.97 3.36
CA SER A 782 23.79 -44.55 4.24
C SER A 782 23.70 -45.10 5.67
N THR A 783 23.22 -46.34 5.83
CA THR A 783 23.14 -47.04 7.13
C THR A 783 24.35 -47.94 7.37
N ASN A 784 24.63 -48.25 8.64
CA ASN A 784 25.62 -49.26 9.05
C ASN A 784 24.97 -50.63 9.31
N CYS A 785 23.77 -50.89 8.79
CA CYS A 785 23.15 -52.20 8.85
C CYS A 785 24.02 -53.22 8.09
N SER A 786 24.37 -54.33 8.73
CA SER A 786 25.10 -55.42 8.06
C SER A 786 24.18 -56.44 7.37
N SER A 787 22.87 -56.33 7.59
CA SER A 787 21.84 -57.22 7.05
C SER A 787 20.49 -56.51 7.03
N LEU A 788 19.59 -57.00 6.17
CA LEU A 788 18.16 -56.64 6.17
C LEU A 788 17.34 -57.50 7.16
N THR A 789 18.00 -58.20 8.09
CA THR A 789 17.33 -59.02 9.12
C THR A 789 16.36 -58.18 9.94
N GLY A 790 15.15 -58.72 10.11
CA GLY A 790 13.96 -58.01 10.57
C GLY A 790 12.91 -57.81 9.48
N LEU A 791 13.25 -57.97 8.20
CA LEU A 791 12.32 -57.81 7.08
C LEU A 791 11.76 -59.14 6.54
N GLU A 792 12.10 -60.29 7.15
CA GLU A 792 11.80 -61.64 6.66
C GLU A 792 10.30 -61.93 6.51
N ASN A 793 9.45 -61.25 7.28
CA ASN A 793 8.02 -61.49 7.28
C ASN A 793 7.25 -60.62 6.27
N ILE A 794 7.92 -59.72 5.55
CA ILE A 794 7.28 -58.90 4.53
C ILE A 794 6.87 -59.78 3.35
N SER A 795 5.56 -59.89 3.14
CA SER A 795 4.96 -60.61 2.01
C SER A 795 4.43 -59.69 0.91
N THR A 796 4.36 -58.38 1.16
CA THR A 796 3.77 -57.41 0.24
C THR A 796 4.58 -56.11 0.18
N LEU A 797 4.98 -55.72 -1.03
CA LEU A 797 5.57 -54.43 -1.38
C LEU A 797 4.77 -53.84 -2.56
N THR A 798 4.25 -52.62 -2.44
CA THR A 798 3.38 -52.04 -3.48
C THR A 798 4.03 -50.90 -4.28
N GLY A 799 5.11 -50.33 -3.76
CA GLY A 799 5.76 -49.12 -4.23
C GLY A 799 7.14 -49.42 -4.81
N TYR A 800 8.21 -48.88 -4.21
CA TYR A 800 9.58 -49.04 -4.68
C TYR A 800 10.49 -49.69 -3.63
N LEU A 801 11.60 -50.26 -4.09
CA LEU A 801 12.74 -50.66 -3.27
C LEU A 801 13.96 -49.84 -3.67
N SER A 802 14.53 -49.11 -2.73
CA SER A 802 15.77 -48.37 -2.93
C SER A 802 16.76 -48.64 -1.79
N LEU A 803 17.94 -49.16 -2.15
CA LEU A 803 19.04 -49.45 -1.24
C LEU A 803 20.28 -48.71 -1.75
N ASN A 804 20.66 -47.63 -1.08
CA ASN A 804 21.76 -46.78 -1.51
C ASN A 804 22.82 -46.63 -0.42
N ASN A 805 24.10 -46.68 -0.76
CA ASN A 805 25.19 -46.37 0.19
C ASN A 805 25.15 -47.24 1.47
N ASN A 806 24.78 -48.52 1.40
CA ASN A 806 24.81 -49.44 2.55
C ASN A 806 25.91 -50.52 2.34
N PRO A 807 27.20 -50.18 2.52
CA PRO A 807 28.31 -51.03 2.11
C PRO A 807 28.45 -52.33 2.92
N LEU A 808 27.80 -52.43 4.09
CA LEU A 808 27.92 -53.59 4.97
C LEU A 808 26.87 -54.68 4.69
N ILE A 809 25.83 -54.38 3.89
CA ILE A 809 24.80 -55.36 3.54
C ILE A 809 25.35 -56.32 2.49
N THR A 810 25.37 -57.61 2.83
CA THR A 810 25.95 -58.67 1.98
C THR A 810 24.92 -59.61 1.36
N SER A 811 23.65 -59.52 1.74
CA SER A 811 22.58 -60.37 1.22
C SER A 811 21.22 -59.66 1.27
N LEU A 812 20.38 -59.93 0.26
CA LEU A 812 19.00 -59.45 0.17
C LEU A 812 17.96 -60.53 0.51
N ASN A 813 18.38 -61.72 0.92
CA ASN A 813 17.49 -62.82 1.30
C ASN A 813 16.40 -62.46 2.32
N PRO A 814 16.59 -61.54 3.28
CA PRO A 814 15.51 -61.13 4.17
C PRO A 814 14.29 -60.52 3.48
N VAL A 815 14.39 -60.05 2.24
CA VAL A 815 13.22 -59.58 1.46
C VAL A 815 12.71 -60.61 0.44
N ALA A 816 13.20 -61.86 0.49
CA ALA A 816 12.86 -62.90 -0.49
C ALA A 816 11.41 -63.41 -0.40
N ASN A 817 10.73 -63.21 0.73
CA ASN A 817 9.37 -63.70 0.97
C ASN A 817 8.27 -62.78 0.40
N ILE A 818 8.65 -61.67 -0.23
CA ILE A 818 7.71 -60.78 -0.93
C ILE A 818 7.03 -61.59 -2.05
N SER A 819 5.71 -61.48 -2.15
CA SER A 819 4.97 -62.15 -3.24
C SER A 819 5.34 -61.53 -4.59
N PRO A 820 5.44 -62.34 -5.67
CA PRO A 820 5.74 -61.82 -7.00
C PRO A 820 4.84 -60.64 -7.38
N THR A 821 5.43 -59.49 -7.70
CA THR A 821 4.68 -58.23 -7.88
C THR A 821 5.34 -57.29 -8.90
N THR A 822 4.65 -56.19 -9.20
CA THR A 822 5.16 -55.04 -9.95
C THR A 822 5.64 -53.98 -8.96
N THR A 823 6.88 -53.53 -9.10
CA THR A 823 7.41 -52.37 -8.38
C THR A 823 7.38 -51.13 -9.26
N THR A 824 7.29 -49.95 -8.66
CA THR A 824 7.43 -48.69 -9.38
C THR A 824 8.89 -48.40 -9.73
N SER A 825 9.83 -48.80 -8.88
CA SER A 825 11.26 -48.64 -9.12
C SER A 825 12.07 -49.61 -8.26
N LEU A 826 13.17 -50.11 -8.82
CA LEU A 826 14.17 -50.89 -8.11
C LEU A 826 15.52 -50.18 -8.26
N GLY A 827 16.03 -49.60 -7.18
CA GLY A 827 17.32 -48.90 -7.16
C GLY A 827 18.29 -49.55 -6.16
N ILE A 828 19.45 -49.99 -6.63
CA ILE A 828 20.52 -50.52 -5.78
C ILE A 828 21.82 -49.87 -6.18
N ALA A 829 22.37 -49.04 -5.29
CA ALA A 829 23.60 -48.32 -5.59
C ALA A 829 24.56 -48.22 -4.41
N ASN A 830 25.86 -48.24 -4.70
CA ASN A 830 26.91 -48.13 -3.68
C ASN A 830 26.76 -49.17 -2.55
N MET A 831 26.50 -50.42 -2.93
CA MET A 831 26.34 -51.57 -2.03
C MET A 831 27.58 -52.49 -2.08
N ASP A 832 28.69 -52.02 -1.52
CA ASP A 832 30.00 -52.71 -1.60
C ASP A 832 29.99 -54.16 -1.07
N GLY A 833 29.06 -54.51 -0.19
CA GLY A 833 28.95 -55.85 0.38
C GLY A 833 28.26 -56.89 -0.53
N LEU A 834 27.52 -56.46 -1.56
CA LEU A 834 26.74 -57.36 -2.41
C LEU A 834 27.59 -57.98 -3.52
N THR A 835 27.45 -59.29 -3.71
CA THR A 835 28.05 -60.05 -4.84
C THR A 835 27.02 -60.54 -5.86
N ASN A 836 25.75 -60.64 -5.47
CA ASN A 836 24.60 -60.94 -6.33
C ASN A 836 23.33 -60.30 -5.74
N LEU A 837 22.18 -60.49 -6.37
CA LEU A 837 20.88 -59.91 -5.99
C LEU A 837 19.88 -60.97 -5.50
N GLN A 838 20.36 -62.15 -5.05
CA GLN A 838 19.49 -63.20 -4.53
C GLN A 838 18.63 -62.68 -3.37
N GLY A 839 17.35 -63.00 -3.41
CA GLY A 839 16.30 -62.41 -2.58
C GLY A 839 15.41 -61.40 -3.30
N LEU A 840 15.68 -61.06 -4.57
CA LEU A 840 14.83 -60.21 -5.41
C LEU A 840 13.98 -60.99 -6.42
N GLU A 841 13.89 -62.31 -6.31
CA GLU A 841 13.20 -63.18 -7.28
C GLU A 841 11.70 -62.86 -7.41
N TRP A 842 11.14 -62.10 -6.46
CA TRP A 842 9.77 -61.62 -6.48
C TRP A 842 9.53 -60.47 -7.49
N VAL A 843 10.57 -59.84 -8.03
CA VAL A 843 10.40 -58.75 -9.01
C VAL A 843 10.01 -59.35 -10.36
N THR A 844 8.74 -59.18 -10.76
CA THR A 844 8.25 -59.63 -12.07
C THR A 844 8.13 -58.49 -13.08
N SER A 845 7.91 -57.27 -12.60
CA SER A 845 7.82 -56.08 -13.43
C SER A 845 8.29 -54.83 -12.65
N SER A 846 8.88 -53.86 -13.34
CA SER A 846 9.24 -52.56 -12.77
C SER A 846 9.01 -51.42 -13.78
N ASN A 847 8.81 -50.17 -13.36
CA ASN A 847 8.96 -49.06 -14.33
C ASN A 847 10.44 -48.75 -14.56
N SER A 848 11.28 -48.88 -13.53
CA SER A 848 12.72 -48.66 -13.65
C SER A 848 13.55 -49.62 -12.80
N ILE A 849 14.67 -50.07 -13.36
CA ILE A 849 15.72 -50.83 -12.68
C ILE A 849 17.01 -50.03 -12.80
N ASN A 850 17.58 -49.63 -11.68
CA ASN A 850 18.83 -48.89 -11.60
C ASN A 850 19.83 -49.63 -10.70
N MET A 851 20.94 -50.09 -11.28
CA MET A 851 22.02 -50.78 -10.58
C MET A 851 23.32 -50.07 -10.87
N SER A 852 23.84 -49.27 -9.94
CA SER A 852 25.04 -48.46 -10.21
C SER A 852 26.04 -48.46 -9.06
N ASN A 853 27.32 -48.37 -9.38
CA ASN A 853 28.42 -48.30 -8.41
C ASN A 853 28.39 -49.41 -7.33
N ASN A 854 28.11 -50.65 -7.70
CA ASN A 854 28.21 -51.81 -6.81
C ASN A 854 29.51 -52.58 -7.15
N PRO A 855 30.67 -52.19 -6.59
CA PRO A 855 31.98 -52.62 -7.10
C PRO A 855 32.23 -54.13 -6.97
N ASN A 856 31.62 -54.81 -5.99
CA ASN A 856 31.80 -56.24 -5.76
C ASN A 856 30.67 -57.11 -6.33
N LEU A 857 29.68 -56.50 -6.99
CA LEU A 857 28.59 -57.23 -7.63
C LEU A 857 29.15 -58.01 -8.83
N ILE A 858 28.97 -59.34 -8.84
CA ILE A 858 29.50 -60.25 -9.87
C ILE A 858 28.40 -60.68 -10.83
N SER A 859 27.20 -60.94 -10.29
CA SER A 859 26.04 -61.34 -11.09
C SER A 859 24.78 -60.54 -10.74
N LEU A 860 23.83 -60.49 -11.68
CA LEU A 860 22.47 -59.99 -11.43
C LEU A 860 21.49 -61.10 -10.97
N ASP A 861 21.99 -62.27 -10.56
CA ASP A 861 21.17 -63.40 -10.08
C ASP A 861 20.21 -62.92 -9.01
N GLY A 862 18.93 -63.31 -9.12
CA GLY A 862 17.80 -62.76 -8.36
C GLY A 862 16.82 -61.95 -9.21
N LEU A 863 17.17 -61.57 -10.44
CA LEU A 863 16.28 -60.84 -11.37
C LEU A 863 15.70 -61.69 -12.51
N GLU A 864 15.79 -63.01 -12.44
CA GLU A 864 15.42 -63.95 -13.51
C GLU A 864 13.92 -63.87 -13.90
N ASN A 865 13.10 -63.42 -12.96
CA ASN A 865 11.65 -63.35 -13.12
C ASN A 865 11.15 -62.03 -13.72
N VAL A 866 12.04 -61.05 -13.97
CA VAL A 866 11.67 -59.77 -14.56
C VAL A 866 11.24 -59.98 -16.02
N ILE A 867 10.00 -59.62 -16.33
CA ILE A 867 9.42 -59.72 -17.69
C ILE A 867 8.95 -58.38 -18.25
N ASN A 868 8.76 -57.34 -17.43
CA ASN A 868 8.45 -56.00 -17.96
C ASN A 868 9.30 -54.94 -17.24
N CYS A 869 9.98 -54.09 -17.99
CA CYS A 869 10.71 -52.95 -17.44
C CYS A 869 10.81 -51.79 -18.44
N SER A 870 10.24 -50.62 -18.13
CA SER A 870 10.33 -49.47 -19.05
C SER A 870 11.77 -48.93 -19.17
N SER A 871 12.52 -48.85 -18.07
CA SER A 871 13.87 -48.32 -18.08
C SER A 871 14.85 -49.20 -17.31
N VAL A 872 15.88 -49.70 -17.99
CA VAL A 872 16.96 -50.49 -17.40
C VAL A 872 18.25 -49.68 -17.48
N ASN A 873 18.83 -49.35 -16.33
CA ASN A 873 20.13 -48.69 -16.22
C ASN A 873 21.07 -49.50 -15.33
N ILE A 874 22.12 -50.08 -15.91
CA ILE A 874 23.11 -50.90 -15.21
C ILE A 874 24.51 -50.31 -15.47
N GLY A 875 25.10 -49.75 -14.40
CA GLY A 875 26.48 -49.27 -14.34
C GLY A 875 26.61 -47.77 -14.11
N SER A 876 26.39 -46.93 -15.14
CA SER A 876 26.52 -45.46 -14.95
C SER A 876 25.35 -44.86 -14.18
N ASN A 877 25.67 -43.96 -13.23
CA ASN A 877 24.66 -43.11 -12.59
C ASN A 877 24.47 -41.78 -13.36
N GLN A 878 23.31 -41.14 -13.22
CA GLN A 878 23.02 -39.83 -13.81
C GLN A 878 23.82 -38.67 -13.16
N TRP A 879 24.73 -38.96 -12.22
CA TRP A 879 25.47 -37.98 -11.42
C TRP A 879 26.99 -37.98 -11.67
N GLY A 880 27.48 -38.64 -12.73
CA GLY A 880 28.88 -38.50 -13.18
C GLY A 880 29.91 -39.22 -12.30
N SER A 881 29.52 -40.24 -11.53
CA SER A 881 30.48 -41.12 -10.83
C SER A 881 31.10 -42.09 -11.83
N ASN A 882 32.43 -42.04 -11.98
CA ASN A 882 33.18 -42.87 -12.92
C ASN A 882 33.45 -44.32 -12.45
N ILE A 883 32.83 -44.78 -11.34
CA ILE A 883 33.30 -45.99 -10.65
C ILE A 883 32.55 -47.27 -11.11
N GLY A 884 31.27 -47.22 -11.51
CA GLY A 884 30.57 -48.32 -12.20
C GLY A 884 30.45 -49.64 -11.41
N ASN A 885 29.94 -50.71 -12.02
CA ASN A 885 29.91 -52.05 -11.40
C ASN A 885 31.15 -52.85 -11.84
N GLN A 886 32.28 -52.64 -11.15
CA GLN A 886 33.61 -53.05 -11.62
C GLN A 886 33.87 -54.56 -11.72
N ASN A 887 33.07 -55.39 -11.08
CA ASN A 887 33.21 -56.85 -11.10
C ASN A 887 32.01 -57.56 -11.76
N LEU A 888 31.03 -56.81 -12.28
CA LEU A 888 29.80 -57.38 -12.81
C LEU A 888 30.06 -58.00 -14.19
N THR A 889 30.25 -59.32 -14.23
CA THR A 889 30.53 -60.07 -15.47
C THR A 889 29.38 -60.96 -15.91
N ASP A 890 28.40 -61.26 -15.05
CA ASP A 890 27.23 -62.07 -15.39
C ASP A 890 25.92 -61.28 -15.26
N LEU A 891 25.32 -60.94 -16.40
CA LEU A 891 24.06 -60.20 -16.44
C LEU A 891 22.88 -61.11 -16.85
N CYS A 892 23.10 -62.42 -16.99
CA CYS A 892 22.15 -63.35 -17.63
C CYS A 892 20.79 -63.45 -16.95
N ALA A 893 20.64 -63.00 -15.70
CA ALA A 893 19.34 -62.87 -15.05
C ALA A 893 18.34 -62.01 -15.84
N LEU A 894 18.80 -61.03 -16.63
CA LEU A 894 17.93 -60.19 -17.46
C LEU A 894 17.50 -60.84 -18.79
N THR A 895 17.91 -62.07 -19.08
CA THR A 895 17.60 -62.75 -20.35
C THR A 895 16.10 -62.83 -20.60
N ASN A 896 15.29 -63.11 -19.55
CA ASN A 896 13.86 -63.25 -19.70
C ASN A 896 13.19 -61.93 -20.13
N LEU A 897 13.63 -60.80 -19.56
CA LEU A 897 13.18 -59.46 -19.94
C LEU A 897 13.46 -59.17 -21.43
N PHE A 898 14.67 -59.45 -21.90
CA PHE A 898 15.07 -59.10 -23.27
C PHE A 898 14.60 -60.08 -24.35
N THR A 899 14.30 -61.33 -23.99
CA THR A 899 13.82 -62.36 -24.94
C THR A 899 12.30 -62.46 -25.00
N ASN A 900 11.62 -62.33 -23.87
CA ASN A 900 10.18 -62.58 -23.75
C ASN A 900 9.38 -61.40 -23.20
N GLY A 901 10.06 -60.34 -22.75
CA GLY A 901 9.47 -59.24 -22.01
C GLY A 901 9.17 -57.97 -22.82
N ILE A 902 8.70 -56.95 -22.11
CA ILE A 902 8.46 -55.59 -22.65
C ILE A 902 9.44 -54.62 -22.01
N TYR A 903 10.19 -53.89 -22.83
CA TYR A 903 11.11 -52.84 -22.40
C TYR A 903 11.18 -51.68 -23.39
N SER A 904 11.65 -50.51 -22.94
CA SER A 904 11.87 -49.34 -23.80
C SER A 904 13.30 -48.83 -23.77
N ASP A 905 13.77 -48.32 -22.63
CA ASP A 905 15.08 -47.66 -22.53
C ASP A 905 16.08 -48.59 -21.84
N VAL A 906 17.21 -48.87 -22.49
CA VAL A 906 18.24 -49.78 -21.98
C VAL A 906 19.62 -49.13 -22.06
N TYR A 907 20.24 -48.96 -20.90
CA TYR A 907 21.58 -48.42 -20.72
C TYR A 907 22.39 -49.42 -19.90
N ILE A 908 23.33 -50.12 -20.54
CA ILE A 908 24.25 -51.06 -19.90
C ILE A 908 25.66 -50.62 -20.30
N ASP A 909 26.33 -49.91 -19.41
CA ASP A 909 27.66 -49.37 -19.62
C ASP A 909 28.44 -49.33 -18.30
N ASN A 910 29.75 -49.09 -18.35
CA ASN A 910 30.57 -48.95 -17.13
C ASN A 910 30.48 -50.14 -16.13
N ASN A 911 30.23 -51.35 -16.64
CA ASN A 911 30.37 -52.61 -15.91
C ASN A 911 31.64 -53.36 -16.37
N ALA A 912 32.04 -54.41 -15.66
CA ALA A 912 33.11 -55.29 -16.14
C ALA A 912 32.76 -55.93 -17.48
N TYR A 913 31.50 -56.35 -17.65
CA TYR A 913 30.93 -56.78 -18.92
C TYR A 913 29.71 -55.96 -19.29
N ASN A 914 29.67 -55.45 -20.52
CA ASN A 914 28.58 -54.60 -21.03
C ASN A 914 27.94 -55.26 -22.26
N PRO A 915 27.11 -56.30 -22.08
CA PRO A 915 26.40 -56.95 -23.17
C PRO A 915 25.40 -55.99 -23.82
N THR A 916 25.27 -56.07 -25.13
CA THR A 916 24.16 -55.47 -25.86
C THR A 916 22.90 -56.31 -25.68
N VAL A 917 21.71 -55.74 -25.97
CA VAL A 917 20.45 -56.49 -25.94
C VAL A 917 20.50 -57.75 -26.82
N GLN A 918 21.20 -57.70 -27.96
CA GLN A 918 21.37 -58.86 -28.84
C GLN A 918 22.19 -59.98 -28.19
N ASP A 919 23.20 -59.64 -27.37
CA ASP A 919 24.01 -60.63 -26.66
C ASP A 919 23.17 -61.47 -25.68
N PHE A 920 22.13 -60.89 -25.07
CA PHE A 920 21.16 -61.66 -24.26
C PHE A 920 20.34 -62.65 -25.10
N ILE A 921 19.92 -62.25 -26.31
CA ILE A 921 19.16 -63.12 -27.22
C ILE A 921 20.02 -64.29 -27.71
N ASP A 922 21.30 -64.04 -27.94
CA ASP A 922 22.26 -65.03 -28.43
C ASP A 922 22.85 -65.91 -27.30
N GLY A 923 22.52 -65.63 -26.03
CA GLY A 923 23.01 -66.35 -24.86
C GLY A 923 24.43 -65.98 -24.42
N ASN A 924 24.97 -64.86 -24.90
CA ASN A 924 26.30 -64.33 -24.57
C ASN A 924 26.22 -63.26 -23.45
N CYS A 925 25.38 -63.44 -22.44
CA CYS A 925 25.13 -62.45 -21.38
C CYS A 925 26.12 -62.49 -20.20
N SER A 926 27.18 -63.29 -20.29
CA SER A 926 28.22 -63.42 -19.25
C SER A 926 29.65 -63.58 -19.82
N GLN A 927 30.67 -63.18 -19.04
CA GLN A 927 32.10 -63.31 -19.37
C GLN A 927 32.96 -63.88 -18.25
#